data_AF-A0A7V8WG30-F1
#
_entry.id   AF-A0A7V8WG30-F1
#
_cell.length_a   1.000
_cell.length_b   1.000
_cell.length_c   1.000
_cell.angle_alpha   90.00
_cell.angle_beta   90.00
_cell.angle_gamma   90.00
#
_symmetry.space_group_name_H-M   'P 1'
#
loop_
_entity.id
_entity.type
_entity.pdbx_description
1 polymer ?
#
loop_
_entity_poly.entity_id
_entity_poly.type
_entity_poly.pdbx_seq_one_letter_code
_entity_poly.pdbx_strand_id
1 'polypeptide(L)'
;MTRDTRDGRVDDLRRQLRSLGYLDAGVDRFVLGSARGARGPSTIAALASVRVGLLAAVLLGPAAAVGIASRLPGLVTGPRDAVVVALYLGLIFGLAAIAFTFVVSTLAARLADGDVRRTRWISRGAGTLVTAGCLTYLTLWWRSANAGLAWSAPVWTLFAIGVAVAISLLLGHAVSITAFAVMTARARSSGGPDADGVSPTDATSRSTWRLVLLAGVVAFAGAAALLVLTAPASGVPGDRPPLAVVSPGLRVKVIAIDGFDPDVFESLRATGAVPALAQLLSGGGARFFPDQTRDPARAWSTIATGQSPDIHGVRGLETRRVAGLQGALMPGSGGLARALNGTTDLLRLTRPSTASGAELRTKPFWEVAADAGMRAAVVNWWATWPAIGTGASGPLVISDRATLRLERGGALDAEIAPKELYDRLRVEWRMLTQEAAQTAGTPLFHAADPEASAVLRRSAELDALQIALSRRLPEKPDLIAVYLPGLDVVQHTLLGAGGSAASTISARLDNIRSYYRYLDLLLADFTRSSPGEIVIVVTQPGRLASAARGIFAVTGVVAAPAVNVEARAVDVAPTILHVLGLPVSRELSGNAITGLFLPSFMARFPVRDVPTYGARPAGLSTGRGDALDAAALERLRSLGYVR
;
A
#
# COMPACT_ATOMS: atom_id res chain seq x y z
N MET A 1 34.81 54.42 -17.04
CA MET A 1 34.44 55.39 -15.99
C MET A 1 33.02 55.10 -15.49
N THR A 2 32.79 53.88 -14.96
CA THR A 2 31.44 53.28 -14.83
C THR A 2 31.32 52.33 -13.62
N ARG A 3 32.14 52.50 -12.59
CA ARG A 3 32.04 51.72 -11.33
C ARG A 3 31.58 52.58 -10.15
N ASP A 4 32.08 53.81 -10.05
CA ASP A 4 31.84 54.68 -8.88
C ASP A 4 30.40 55.25 -8.79
N THR A 5 29.71 55.38 -9.92
CA THR A 5 28.30 55.86 -9.95
C THR A 5 27.26 54.77 -9.73
N ARG A 6 27.66 53.49 -9.74
CA ARG A 6 26.76 52.35 -9.45
C ARG A 6 26.68 52.05 -7.96
N ASP A 7 27.79 52.10 -7.23
CA ASP A 7 27.79 51.82 -5.79
C ASP A 7 27.10 52.91 -4.97
N GLY A 8 27.29 54.20 -5.33
CA GLY A 8 26.55 55.30 -4.69
C GLY A 8 25.02 55.21 -4.86
N ARG A 9 24.52 54.69 -5.99
CA ARG A 9 23.08 54.52 -6.24
C ARG A 9 22.48 53.33 -5.49
N VAL A 10 23.25 52.26 -5.25
CA VAL A 10 22.78 51.08 -4.50
C VAL A 10 22.75 51.37 -2.99
N ASP A 11 23.72 52.12 -2.49
CA ASP A 11 23.79 52.46 -1.07
C ASP A 11 22.83 53.57 -0.64
N ASP A 12 22.42 54.45 -1.56
CA ASP A 12 21.29 55.38 -1.34
C ASP A 12 19.94 54.67 -1.43
N LEU A 13 19.74 53.75 -2.39
CA LEU A 13 18.51 52.96 -2.50
C LEU A 13 18.29 52.08 -1.25
N ARG A 14 19.36 51.48 -0.71
CA ARG A 14 19.32 50.64 0.50
C ARG A 14 19.11 51.47 1.77
N ARG A 15 19.57 52.72 1.84
CA ARG A 15 19.27 53.65 2.95
C ARG A 15 17.85 54.20 2.88
N GLN A 16 17.33 54.49 1.68
CA GLN A 16 15.95 54.93 1.45
C GLN A 16 14.93 53.80 1.75
N LEU A 17 15.28 52.53 1.47
CA LEU A 17 14.45 51.37 1.84
C LEU A 17 14.44 51.07 3.36
N ARG A 18 15.51 51.44 4.08
CA ARG A 18 15.59 51.31 5.55
C ARG A 18 14.91 52.45 6.31
N SER A 19 14.77 53.65 5.72
CA SER A 19 14.04 54.77 6.34
C SER A 19 12.53 54.75 6.05
N LEU A 20 12.09 54.09 4.98
CA LEU A 20 10.68 53.95 4.57
C LEU A 20 9.96 52.68 5.10
N GLY A 21 10.61 51.88 5.97
CA GLY A 21 9.97 50.70 6.61
C GLY A 21 9.66 49.51 5.67
N TYR A 22 10.31 49.42 4.51
CA TYR A 22 9.91 48.46 3.46
C TYR A 22 10.46 47.04 3.62
N LEU A 23 11.45 46.82 4.49
CA LEU A 23 11.79 45.48 4.97
C LEU A 23 10.90 45.04 6.17
N ASP A 24 9.84 45.80 6.48
CA ASP A 24 8.96 45.63 7.65
C ASP A 24 7.44 45.50 7.34
N ALA A 25 6.98 45.16 6.10
CA ALA A 25 5.52 45.25 5.80
C ALA A 25 4.88 44.31 4.74
N GLY A 26 5.44 43.13 4.45
CA GLY A 26 4.83 42.19 3.48
C GLY A 26 3.70 41.34 4.07
N VAL A 27 4.03 40.53 5.07
CA VAL A 27 3.11 39.58 5.73
C VAL A 27 2.04 40.33 6.53
N ASP A 28 2.40 41.38 7.25
CA ASP A 28 1.50 42.17 8.10
C ASP A 28 0.40 42.84 7.26
N ARG A 29 0.79 43.40 6.10
CA ARG A 29 -0.12 44.00 5.12
C ARG A 29 -1.02 42.94 4.49
N PHE A 30 -0.48 41.76 4.21
CA PHE A 30 -1.26 40.65 3.69
C PHE A 30 -2.27 40.18 4.73
N VAL A 31 -1.88 39.88 5.97
CA VAL A 31 -2.78 39.35 7.00
C VAL A 31 -3.86 40.37 7.39
N LEU A 32 -3.50 41.63 7.62
CA LEU A 32 -4.44 42.65 8.11
C LEU A 32 -5.13 43.46 6.99
N GLY A 33 -4.74 43.30 5.73
CA GLY A 33 -5.22 44.16 4.64
C GLY A 33 -6.73 44.13 4.39
N SER A 34 -7.41 42.99 4.61
CA SER A 34 -8.88 42.85 4.52
C SER A 34 -9.60 43.42 5.74
N ALA A 35 -8.90 43.55 6.87
CA ALA A 35 -9.48 43.98 8.13
C ALA A 35 -9.45 45.51 8.34
N ARG A 36 -8.79 46.27 7.44
CA ARG A 36 -8.60 47.73 7.57
C ARG A 36 -9.89 48.55 7.61
N GLY A 37 -11.02 48.03 7.10
CA GLY A 37 -12.32 48.69 7.12
C GLY A 37 -13.34 48.10 8.11
N ALA A 38 -12.99 47.01 8.81
CA ALA A 38 -13.91 46.32 9.71
C ALA A 38 -13.88 46.94 11.11
N ARG A 39 -15.04 47.26 11.68
CA ARG A 39 -15.16 47.84 13.04
C ARG A 39 -15.35 46.79 14.14
N GLY A 40 -15.80 45.58 13.80
CA GLY A 40 -16.08 44.51 14.76
C GLY A 40 -14.87 43.60 15.03
N PRO A 41 -14.52 43.31 16.29
CA PRO A 41 -13.38 42.44 16.64
C PRO A 41 -13.55 41.00 16.11
N SER A 42 -14.77 40.47 16.05
CA SER A 42 -15.08 39.17 15.45
C SER A 42 -14.87 39.14 13.93
N THR A 43 -15.23 40.22 13.24
CA THR A 43 -15.03 40.37 11.79
C THR A 43 -13.55 40.46 11.42
N ILE A 44 -12.77 41.21 12.22
CA ILE A 44 -11.31 41.29 12.07
C ILE A 44 -10.68 39.90 12.29
N ALA A 45 -11.10 39.19 13.33
CA ALA A 45 -10.62 37.84 13.61
C ALA A 45 -10.92 36.87 12.45
N ALA A 46 -12.14 36.90 11.90
CA ALA A 46 -12.53 36.04 10.78
C ALA A 46 -11.71 36.32 9.51
N LEU A 47 -11.64 37.59 9.09
CA LEU A 47 -10.96 37.99 7.85
C LEU A 47 -9.44 37.77 7.90
N ALA A 48 -8.81 38.04 9.05
CA ALA A 48 -7.40 37.78 9.24
C ALA A 48 -7.10 36.27 9.31
N SER A 49 -7.95 35.49 10.00
CA SER A 49 -7.78 34.04 10.10
C SER A 49 -7.83 33.35 8.73
N VAL A 50 -8.71 33.78 7.82
CA VAL A 50 -8.77 33.27 6.44
C VAL A 50 -7.43 33.48 5.72
N ARG A 51 -6.81 34.65 5.86
CA ARG A 51 -5.52 34.95 5.21
C ARG A 51 -4.35 34.20 5.85
N VAL A 52 -4.36 34.03 7.17
CA VAL A 52 -3.41 33.14 7.87
C VAL A 52 -3.57 31.70 7.39
N GLY A 53 -4.81 31.25 7.17
CA GLY A 53 -5.13 29.95 6.57
C GLY A 53 -4.57 29.77 5.16
N LEU A 54 -4.73 30.76 4.29
CA LEU A 54 -4.17 30.73 2.93
C LEU A 54 -2.64 30.67 2.96
N LEU A 55 -2.01 31.44 3.86
CA LEU A 55 -0.57 31.39 4.06
C LEU A 55 -0.11 30.00 4.53
N ALA A 56 -0.82 29.42 5.51
CA ALA A 56 -0.57 28.08 6.00
C ALA A 56 -0.75 27.02 4.90
N ALA A 57 -1.78 27.14 4.06
CA ALA A 57 -2.04 26.22 2.95
C ALA A 57 -0.89 26.16 1.95
N VAL A 58 -0.38 27.33 1.55
CA VAL A 58 0.72 27.46 0.57
C VAL A 58 2.06 26.98 1.15
N LEU A 59 2.30 27.21 2.44
CA LEU A 59 3.57 26.86 3.08
C LEU A 59 3.61 25.40 3.55
N LEU A 60 2.54 24.91 4.18
CA LEU A 60 2.49 23.57 4.78
C LEU A 60 2.11 22.50 3.76
N GLY A 61 1.30 22.82 2.75
CA GLY A 61 0.85 21.86 1.74
C GLY A 61 2.00 21.16 0.99
N PRO A 62 2.89 21.91 0.30
CA PRO A 62 4.05 21.34 -0.38
C PRO A 62 5.05 20.67 0.58
N ALA A 63 5.31 21.28 1.74
CA ALA A 63 6.24 20.74 2.74
C ALA A 63 5.76 19.39 3.29
N ALA A 64 4.46 19.26 3.56
CA ALA A 64 3.86 18.01 3.99
C ALA A 64 3.82 16.97 2.87
N ALA A 65 3.56 17.38 1.62
CA ALA A 65 3.54 16.49 0.45
C ALA A 65 4.90 15.84 0.19
N VAL A 66 6.00 16.60 0.32
CA VAL A 66 7.37 16.06 0.25
C VAL A 66 7.59 15.00 1.34
N GLY A 67 7.08 15.23 2.54
CA GLY A 67 7.11 14.22 3.61
C GLY A 67 6.31 12.96 3.29
N ILE A 68 5.10 13.08 2.74
CA ILE A 68 4.27 11.93 2.36
C ILE A 68 4.92 11.09 1.26
N ALA A 69 5.53 11.72 0.26
CA ALA A 69 6.17 11.04 -0.86
C ALA A 69 7.26 10.06 -0.40
N SER A 70 8.00 10.40 0.66
CA SER A 70 9.04 9.53 1.24
C SER A 70 8.50 8.31 2.01
N ARG A 71 7.30 8.41 2.59
CA ARG A 71 6.62 7.34 3.36
C ARG A 71 5.84 6.38 2.48
N LEU A 72 5.21 6.93 1.47
CA LEU A 72 4.34 6.22 0.55
C LEU A 72 4.90 6.44 -0.86
N PRO A 73 6.02 5.79 -1.21
CA PRO A 73 6.62 5.91 -2.55
C PRO A 73 5.65 5.47 -3.65
N GLY A 74 4.61 4.71 -3.31
CA GLY A 74 3.51 4.35 -4.20
C GLY A 74 2.38 5.38 -4.29
N LEU A 75 2.30 6.41 -3.43
CA LEU A 75 1.24 7.44 -3.46
C LEU A 75 1.59 8.62 -4.37
N VAL A 76 2.86 9.00 -4.43
CA VAL A 76 3.38 10.08 -5.28
C VAL A 76 4.31 9.46 -6.32
N THR A 77 3.75 9.05 -7.45
CA THR A 77 4.51 8.39 -8.53
C THR A 77 5.13 9.39 -9.52
N GLY A 78 4.76 10.67 -9.43
CA GLY A 78 5.24 11.72 -10.32
C GLY A 78 4.90 13.15 -9.86
N PRO A 79 5.35 14.17 -10.62
CA PRO A 79 5.19 15.58 -10.24
C PRO A 79 3.73 16.03 -10.17
N ARG A 80 2.84 15.43 -10.97
CA ARG A 80 1.40 15.70 -10.93
C ARG A 80 0.79 15.26 -9.60
N ASP A 81 1.11 14.05 -9.15
CA ASP A 81 0.62 13.49 -7.89
C ASP A 81 1.14 14.32 -6.70
N ALA A 82 2.38 14.79 -6.76
CA ALA A 82 2.96 15.69 -5.75
C ALA A 82 2.16 17.00 -5.63
N VAL A 83 1.76 17.60 -6.75
CA VAL A 83 0.93 18.82 -6.76
C VAL A 83 -0.47 18.54 -6.18
N VAL A 84 -1.09 17.43 -6.55
CA VAL A 84 -2.42 17.06 -6.04
C VAL A 84 -2.39 16.82 -4.54
N VAL A 85 -1.42 16.05 -4.03
CA VAL A 85 -1.22 15.85 -2.58
C VAL A 85 -0.95 17.18 -1.87
N ALA A 86 -0.12 18.05 -2.44
CA ALA A 86 0.18 19.36 -1.87
C ALA A 86 -1.07 20.25 -1.78
N LEU A 87 -1.96 20.21 -2.77
CA LEU A 87 -3.22 20.97 -2.75
C LEU A 87 -4.19 20.43 -1.68
N TYR A 88 -4.35 19.11 -1.56
CA TYR A 88 -5.21 18.51 -0.53
C TYR A 88 -4.71 18.81 0.88
N LEU A 89 -3.41 18.60 1.13
CA LEU A 89 -2.80 18.90 2.42
C LEU A 89 -2.83 20.40 2.69
N GLY A 90 -2.58 21.23 1.68
CA GLY A 90 -2.70 22.68 1.78
C GLY A 90 -4.10 23.09 2.22
N LEU A 91 -5.16 22.52 1.62
CA LEU A 91 -6.53 22.79 2.04
C LEU A 91 -6.79 22.38 3.50
N ILE A 92 -6.36 21.19 3.92
CA ILE A 92 -6.54 20.68 5.28
C ILE A 92 -5.81 21.57 6.31
N PHE A 93 -4.52 21.83 6.09
CA PHE A 93 -3.74 22.69 6.97
C PHE A 93 -4.22 24.13 6.96
N GLY A 94 -4.67 24.63 5.81
CA GLY A 94 -5.28 25.94 5.67
C GLY A 94 -6.53 26.05 6.55
N LEU A 95 -7.50 25.14 6.40
CA LEU A 95 -8.72 25.13 7.20
C LEU A 95 -8.43 24.99 8.70
N ALA A 96 -7.51 24.11 9.09
CA ALA A 96 -7.09 23.96 10.48
C ALA A 96 -6.47 25.25 11.04
N ALA A 97 -5.62 25.93 10.27
CA ALA A 97 -5.02 27.20 10.65
C ALA A 97 -6.05 28.33 10.75
N ILE A 98 -7.09 28.35 9.89
CA ILE A 98 -8.21 29.29 10.01
C ILE A 98 -8.93 29.09 11.34
N ALA A 99 -9.35 27.86 11.62
CA ALA A 99 -10.10 27.53 12.83
C ALA A 99 -9.28 27.86 14.09
N PHE A 100 -8.01 27.44 14.12
CA PHE A 100 -7.13 27.69 15.25
C PHE A 100 -6.86 29.17 15.47
N THR A 101 -6.52 29.93 14.42
CA THR A 101 -6.26 31.37 14.51
C THR A 101 -7.50 32.13 14.98
N PHE A 102 -8.68 31.72 14.51
CA PHE A 102 -9.95 32.32 14.93
C PHE A 102 -10.23 32.08 16.41
N VAL A 103 -10.06 30.83 16.90
CA VAL A 103 -10.26 30.48 18.32
C VAL A 103 -9.26 31.22 19.21
N VAL A 104 -7.97 31.23 18.87
CA VAL A 104 -6.95 31.91 19.67
C VAL A 104 -7.18 33.42 19.69
N SER A 105 -7.50 34.03 18.56
CA SER A 105 -7.73 35.47 18.48
C SER A 105 -9.01 35.89 19.22
N THR A 106 -10.07 35.07 19.18
CA THR A 106 -11.31 35.34 19.92
C THR A 106 -11.15 35.12 21.43
N LEU A 107 -10.37 34.12 21.85
CA LEU A 107 -10.04 33.90 23.26
C LEU A 107 -9.16 35.04 23.80
N ALA A 108 -8.14 35.46 23.04
CA ALA A 108 -7.30 36.60 23.37
C ALA A 108 -8.14 37.89 23.51
N ALA A 109 -9.16 38.08 22.65
CA ALA A 109 -10.07 39.22 22.74
C ALA A 109 -10.83 39.29 24.08
N ARG A 110 -11.14 38.13 24.72
CA ARG A 110 -11.80 38.11 26.03
C ARG A 110 -10.91 38.60 27.17
N LEU A 111 -9.60 38.58 26.96
CA LEU A 111 -8.59 39.02 27.93
C LEU A 111 -8.15 40.47 27.71
N ALA A 112 -8.80 41.20 26.80
CA ALA A 112 -8.49 42.59 26.51
C ALA A 112 -9.02 43.52 27.62
N ASP A 113 -8.12 44.29 28.23
CA ASP A 113 -8.39 45.09 29.43
C ASP A 113 -7.88 46.55 29.28
N GLY A 114 -7.70 47.01 28.04
CA GLY A 114 -7.21 48.35 27.71
C GLY A 114 -5.69 48.55 27.85
N ASP A 115 -5.00 47.81 28.73
CA ASP A 115 -3.55 47.91 28.89
C ASP A 115 -2.77 47.39 27.66
N VAL A 116 -2.09 48.30 26.98
CA VAL A 116 -1.27 48.03 25.78
C VAL A 116 -0.10 47.09 26.09
N ARG A 117 0.52 47.18 27.28
CA ARG A 117 1.64 46.31 27.68
C ARG A 117 1.18 44.87 27.84
N ARG A 118 0.08 44.66 28.57
CA ARG A 118 -0.54 43.34 28.76
C ARG A 118 -1.03 42.75 27.44
N THR A 119 -1.63 43.57 26.58
CA THR A 119 -2.08 43.17 25.23
C THR A 119 -0.92 42.69 24.36
N ARG A 120 0.22 43.39 24.36
CA ARG A 120 1.44 42.96 23.64
C ARG A 120 2.00 41.64 24.17
N TRP A 121 1.97 41.44 25.48
CA TRP A 121 2.49 40.22 26.11
C TRP A 121 1.63 38.99 25.77
N ILE A 122 0.31 39.09 25.93
CA ILE A 122 -0.65 38.03 25.58
C ILE A 122 -0.57 37.67 24.09
N SER A 123 -0.53 38.68 23.21
CA SER A 123 -0.45 38.47 21.76
C SER A 123 0.84 37.75 21.35
N ARG A 124 1.98 38.10 21.96
CA ARG A 124 3.25 37.40 21.73
C ARG A 124 3.22 35.98 22.27
N GLY A 125 2.63 35.76 23.44
CA GLY A 125 2.43 34.44 24.03
C GLY A 125 1.66 33.50 23.08
N ALA A 126 0.57 33.99 22.49
CA ALA A 126 -0.21 33.27 21.48
C ALA A 126 0.64 32.92 20.25
N GLY A 127 1.42 33.86 19.72
CA GLY A 127 2.33 33.61 18.60
C GLY A 127 3.44 32.60 18.91
N THR A 128 4.02 32.65 20.13
CA THR A 128 5.04 31.69 20.56
C THR A 128 4.47 30.28 20.73
N LEU A 129 3.24 30.14 21.23
CA LEU A 129 2.57 28.85 21.36
C LEU A 129 2.31 28.22 20.00
N VAL A 130 1.88 29.01 19.01
CA VAL A 130 1.72 28.56 17.62
C VAL A 130 3.06 28.16 17.01
N THR A 131 4.10 28.96 17.21
CA THR A 131 5.45 28.66 16.72
C THR A 131 5.93 27.32 17.29
N ALA A 132 5.82 27.12 18.60
CA ALA A 132 6.27 25.90 19.27
C ALA A 132 5.46 24.67 18.83
N GLY A 133 4.13 24.80 18.74
CA GLY A 133 3.25 23.72 18.28
C GLY A 133 3.51 23.32 16.82
N CYS A 134 3.61 24.31 15.93
CA CYS A 134 3.89 24.10 14.51
C CYS A 134 5.28 23.48 14.29
N LEU A 135 6.30 23.97 15.01
CA LEU A 135 7.66 23.44 14.92
C LEU A 135 7.73 22.01 15.44
N THR A 136 7.10 21.72 16.57
CA THR A 136 7.04 20.36 17.13
C THR A 136 6.36 19.43 16.15
N TYR A 137 5.22 19.83 15.59
CA TYR A 137 4.50 19.07 14.58
C TYR A 137 5.37 18.81 13.34
N LEU A 138 5.95 19.84 12.73
CA LEU A 138 6.76 19.72 11.52
C LEU A 138 8.04 18.90 11.75
N THR A 139 8.65 19.00 12.92
CA THR A 139 9.84 18.22 13.28
C THR A 139 9.50 16.75 13.47
N LEU A 140 8.43 16.44 14.22
CA LEU A 140 7.94 15.07 14.39
C LEU A 140 7.40 14.49 13.08
N TRP A 141 6.78 15.32 12.25
CA TRP A 141 6.32 14.98 10.91
C TRP A 141 7.51 14.63 10.00
N TRP A 142 8.51 15.50 9.88
CA TRP A 142 9.71 15.26 9.07
C TRP A 142 10.44 13.99 9.48
N ARG A 143 10.60 13.79 10.79
CA ARG A 143 11.13 12.56 11.38
C ARG A 143 10.32 11.34 10.97
N SER A 144 9.00 11.41 11.14
CA SER A 144 8.12 10.32 10.78
C SER A 144 8.30 10.07 9.28
N ALA A 145 8.03 11.04 8.42
CA ALA A 145 8.20 10.97 6.98
C ALA A 145 9.52 10.32 6.53
N ASN A 146 10.65 10.79 7.06
CA ASN A 146 11.98 10.46 6.53
C ASN A 146 12.82 9.56 7.46
N ALA A 147 12.19 8.62 8.17
CA ALA A 147 12.84 7.78 9.18
C ALA A 147 14.12 7.03 8.69
N GLY A 148 14.29 6.82 7.37
CA GLY A 148 15.52 6.24 6.77
C GLY A 148 16.48 7.23 6.09
N LEU A 149 16.02 8.44 5.75
CA LEU A 149 16.81 9.48 5.04
C LEU A 149 17.40 10.52 6.00
N ALA A 150 16.81 10.69 7.18
CA ALA A 150 17.19 11.72 8.13
C ALA A 150 18.67 11.63 8.59
N TRP A 151 19.23 10.41 8.60
CA TRP A 151 20.60 10.13 9.05
C TRP A 151 21.58 9.84 7.90
N SER A 152 21.11 9.48 6.72
CA SER A 152 21.94 9.24 5.53
C SER A 152 22.19 10.52 4.71
N ALA A 153 21.40 11.58 4.94
CA ALA A 153 21.49 12.86 4.23
C ALA A 153 21.41 14.08 5.18
N PRO A 154 22.43 14.32 6.02
CA PRO A 154 22.39 15.33 7.09
C PRO A 154 22.15 16.76 6.58
N VAL A 155 22.66 17.11 5.40
CA VAL A 155 22.47 18.43 4.79
C VAL A 155 21.00 18.72 4.47
N TRP A 156 20.28 17.73 3.95
CA TRP A 156 18.85 17.85 3.62
C TRP A 156 17.98 17.93 4.87
N THR A 157 18.34 17.19 5.91
CA THR A 157 17.69 17.28 7.23
C THR A 157 17.87 18.68 7.83
N LEU A 158 19.07 19.25 7.81
CA LEU A 158 19.33 20.61 8.30
C LEU A 158 18.54 21.66 7.49
N PHE A 159 18.48 21.52 6.17
CA PHE A 159 17.67 22.40 5.31
C PHE A 159 16.18 22.31 5.65
N ALA A 160 15.63 21.11 5.80
CA ALA A 160 14.23 20.90 6.14
C ALA A 160 13.87 21.47 7.52
N ILE A 161 14.75 21.33 8.52
CA ILE A 161 14.58 21.97 9.84
C ILE A 161 14.60 23.49 9.69
N GLY A 162 15.53 24.04 8.89
CA GLY A 162 15.58 25.48 8.61
C GLY A 162 14.29 26.01 7.99
N VAL A 163 13.72 25.27 7.04
CA VAL A 163 12.40 25.58 6.44
C VAL A 163 11.28 25.45 7.47
N ALA A 164 11.26 24.41 8.30
CA ALA A 164 10.25 24.22 9.35
C ALA A 164 10.27 25.35 10.39
N VAL A 165 11.46 25.80 10.79
CA VAL A 165 11.65 26.96 11.68
C VAL A 165 11.13 28.23 11.02
N ALA A 166 11.47 28.48 9.75
CA ALA A 166 10.99 29.65 9.02
C ALA A 166 9.45 29.68 8.92
N ILE A 167 8.83 28.57 8.54
CA ILE A 167 7.36 28.45 8.45
C ILE A 167 6.72 28.68 9.83
N SER A 168 7.26 28.08 10.88
CA SER A 168 6.72 28.18 12.24
C SER A 168 6.78 29.60 12.78
N LEU A 169 7.91 30.31 12.55
CA LEU A 169 8.08 31.70 12.96
C LEU A 169 7.15 32.64 12.19
N LEU A 170 7.00 32.44 10.88
CA LEU A 170 6.10 33.24 10.05
C LEU A 170 4.64 33.08 10.49
N LEU A 171 4.20 31.85 10.74
CA LEU A 171 2.83 31.57 11.16
C LEU A 171 2.56 32.09 12.58
N GLY A 172 3.49 31.89 13.51
CA GLY A 172 3.39 32.44 14.85
C GLY A 172 3.37 33.98 14.88
N HIS A 173 4.15 34.62 14.01
CA HIS A 173 4.14 36.07 13.86
C HIS A 173 2.78 36.57 13.32
N ALA A 174 2.24 35.93 12.28
CA ALA A 174 0.94 36.26 11.72
C ALA A 174 -0.20 36.12 12.75
N VAL A 175 -0.16 35.09 13.60
CA VAL A 175 -1.13 34.93 14.71
C VAL A 175 -0.93 35.99 15.79
N SER A 176 0.31 36.32 16.16
CA SER A 176 0.60 37.38 17.14
C SER A 176 0.05 38.74 16.69
N ILE A 177 0.19 39.07 15.41
CA ILE A 177 -0.33 40.33 14.85
C ILE A 177 -1.86 40.31 14.84
N THR A 178 -2.46 39.19 14.45
CA THR A 178 -3.92 39.03 14.43
C THR A 178 -4.52 39.16 15.82
N ALA A 179 -3.95 38.50 16.82
CA ALA A 179 -4.38 38.59 18.22
C ALA A 179 -4.28 40.04 18.73
N PHE A 180 -3.18 40.73 18.44
CA PHE A 180 -2.99 42.13 18.83
C PHE A 180 -4.04 43.05 18.18
N ALA A 181 -4.31 42.89 16.88
CA ALA A 181 -5.31 43.66 16.16
C ALA A 181 -6.74 43.44 16.70
N VAL A 182 -7.08 42.20 17.04
CA VAL A 182 -8.41 41.86 17.58
C VAL A 182 -8.58 42.39 19.01
N MET A 183 -7.56 42.25 19.87
CA MET A 183 -7.60 42.76 21.24
C MET A 183 -7.70 44.29 21.29
N THR A 184 -6.95 44.99 20.43
CA THR A 184 -7.04 46.46 20.33
C THR A 184 -8.38 46.94 19.79
N ALA A 185 -8.96 46.25 18.81
CA ALA A 185 -10.32 46.53 18.33
C ALA A 185 -11.38 46.30 19.43
N ARG A 186 -11.21 45.24 20.25
CA ARG A 186 -12.09 44.97 21.38
C ARG A 186 -12.00 46.05 22.46
N ALA A 187 -10.78 46.49 22.81
CA ALA A 187 -10.56 47.54 23.80
C ALA A 187 -11.16 48.89 23.39
N ARG A 188 -11.11 49.24 22.09
CA ARG A 188 -11.80 50.42 21.53
C ARG A 188 -13.32 50.32 21.66
N SER A 189 -13.89 49.15 21.39
CA SER A 189 -15.34 48.94 21.50
C SER A 189 -15.88 49.00 22.93
N SER A 190 -15.03 48.87 23.95
CA SER A 190 -15.40 48.93 25.38
C SER A 190 -15.15 50.28 26.06
N GLY A 191 -14.72 51.32 25.32
CA GLY A 191 -14.57 52.68 25.86
C GLY A 191 -13.36 52.91 26.77
N GLY A 192 -12.26 52.19 26.56
CA GLY A 192 -11.05 52.33 27.39
C GLY A 192 -10.32 53.68 27.20
N PRO A 193 -9.75 54.27 28.27
CA PRO A 193 -9.28 55.67 28.30
C PRO A 193 -8.04 56.00 27.44
N ASP A 194 -7.31 55.01 26.91
CA ASP A 194 -6.06 55.19 26.13
C ASP A 194 -6.16 54.75 24.65
N ALA A 195 -7.39 54.56 24.13
CA ALA A 195 -7.59 53.78 22.90
C ALA A 195 -7.41 54.55 21.57
N ASP A 196 -7.33 55.89 21.61
CA ASP A 196 -7.36 56.75 20.42
C ASP A 196 -5.98 57.00 19.77
N GLY A 197 -4.89 56.56 20.41
CA GLY A 197 -3.51 56.84 19.93
C GLY A 197 -2.73 55.66 19.33
N VAL A 198 -3.24 54.43 19.37
CA VAL A 198 -2.47 53.23 18.98
C VAL A 198 -2.96 52.68 17.64
N SER A 199 -2.18 52.89 16.60
CA SER A 199 -2.42 52.26 15.30
C SER A 199 -2.03 50.78 15.36
N PRO A 200 -2.75 49.87 14.65
CA PRO A 200 -2.38 48.45 14.57
C PRO A 200 -0.95 48.22 14.06
N THR A 201 -0.40 49.21 13.35
CA THR A 201 0.97 49.26 12.82
C THR A 201 2.03 49.64 13.86
N ASP A 202 1.66 50.18 15.03
CA ASP A 202 2.61 50.54 16.11
C ASP A 202 3.04 49.31 16.94
N ALA A 203 2.67 48.12 16.51
CA ALA A 203 3.09 46.85 17.09
C ALA A 203 4.57 46.51 16.78
N THR A 204 5.16 47.10 15.74
CA THR A 204 6.50 46.76 15.25
C THR A 204 7.55 47.74 15.78
N SER A 205 8.09 47.44 16.96
CA SER A 205 9.30 48.10 17.46
C SER A 205 10.57 47.54 16.79
N ARG A 206 11.49 48.45 16.46
CA ARG A 206 12.81 48.28 15.78
C ARG A 206 13.76 47.23 16.41
N SER A 207 13.42 46.66 17.57
CA SER A 207 14.27 45.74 18.35
C SER A 207 13.95 44.24 18.18
N THR A 208 12.98 43.89 17.32
CA THR A 208 12.39 42.54 17.34
C THR A 208 13.12 41.52 16.45
N TRP A 209 13.86 41.96 15.42
CA TRP A 209 14.50 41.03 14.47
C TRP A 209 15.65 40.21 15.06
N ARG A 210 16.44 40.79 15.98
CA ARG A 210 17.49 40.06 16.72
C ARG A 210 16.91 38.96 17.61
N LEU A 211 15.74 39.21 18.21
CA LEU A 211 15.00 38.23 19.01
C LEU A 211 14.40 37.13 18.14
N VAL A 212 13.91 37.46 16.94
CA VAL A 212 13.41 36.47 15.96
C VAL A 212 14.55 35.56 15.46
N LEU A 213 15.74 36.12 15.18
CA LEU A 213 16.92 35.33 14.82
C LEU A 213 17.39 34.43 15.97
N LEU A 214 17.49 34.96 17.19
CA LEU A 214 17.87 34.18 18.37
C LEU A 214 16.85 33.06 18.63
N ALA A 215 15.55 33.37 18.54
CA ALA A 215 14.47 32.39 18.65
C ALA A 215 14.55 31.34 17.53
N GLY A 216 14.93 31.73 16.31
CA GLY A 216 15.17 30.82 15.19
C GLY A 216 16.33 29.86 15.44
N VAL A 217 17.44 30.33 16.01
CA VAL A 217 18.60 29.48 16.37
C VAL A 217 18.23 28.50 17.49
N VAL A 218 17.51 28.96 18.53
CA VAL A 218 17.05 28.10 19.63
C VAL A 218 16.02 27.07 19.13
N ALA A 219 15.08 27.49 18.28
CA ALA A 219 14.10 26.61 17.63
C ALA A 219 14.79 25.53 16.77
N PHE A 220 15.81 25.92 16.01
CA PHE A 220 16.62 25.00 15.20
C PHE A 220 17.35 23.97 16.07
N ALA A 221 18.03 24.42 17.12
CA ALA A 221 18.75 23.53 18.06
C ALA A 221 17.79 22.57 18.78
N GLY A 222 16.62 23.05 19.22
CA GLY A 222 15.59 22.23 19.85
C GLY A 222 15.00 21.17 18.90
N ALA A 223 14.73 21.53 17.65
CA ALA A 223 14.25 20.60 16.63
C ALA A 223 15.31 19.53 16.29
N ALA A 224 16.58 19.91 16.19
CA ALA A 224 17.68 18.99 15.99
C ALA A 224 17.86 18.03 17.18
N ALA A 225 17.80 18.53 18.42
CA ALA A 225 17.88 17.69 19.62
C ALA A 225 16.69 16.71 19.75
N LEU A 226 15.47 17.16 19.40
CA LEU A 226 14.28 16.31 19.40
C LEU A 226 14.42 15.15 18.40
N LEU A 227 15.03 15.38 17.23
CA LEU A 227 15.31 14.32 16.24
C LEU A 227 16.30 13.27 16.78
N VAL A 228 17.35 13.71 17.47
CA VAL A 228 18.38 12.84 18.07
C VAL A 228 17.80 12.02 19.21
N LEU A 229 17.14 12.66 20.18
CA LEU A 229 16.64 12.01 21.40
C LEU A 229 15.55 10.97 21.13
N THR A 230 14.81 11.13 20.04
CA THR A 230 13.74 10.20 19.70
C THR A 230 14.23 9.11 18.75
N ALA A 231 15.45 9.15 18.20
CA ALA A 231 15.94 8.26 17.15
C ALA A 231 15.73 6.77 17.52
N PRO A 232 14.99 5.97 16.70
CA PRO A 232 14.97 4.53 16.91
C PRO A 232 16.34 3.94 16.54
N ALA A 233 16.74 2.86 17.21
CA ALA A 233 17.89 2.07 16.81
C ALA A 233 17.65 1.54 15.38
N SER A 234 18.41 2.03 14.42
CA SER A 234 18.22 1.74 13.00
C SER A 234 18.46 0.26 12.70
N GLY A 235 17.44 -0.44 12.20
CA GLY A 235 17.63 -1.63 11.37
C GLY A 235 18.13 -1.19 10.01
N VAL A 236 19.29 -1.69 9.59
CA VAL A 236 19.94 -1.35 8.31
C VAL A 236 19.04 -1.78 7.15
N PRO A 237 18.58 -0.88 6.27
CA PRO A 237 17.99 -1.26 5.00
C PRO A 237 19.12 -1.53 4.01
N GLY A 238 19.19 -2.75 3.46
CA GLY A 238 19.91 -2.97 2.21
C GLY A 238 20.78 -4.20 2.07
N ASP A 239 20.94 -5.05 3.08
CA ASP A 239 21.59 -6.35 2.84
C ASP A 239 20.54 -7.41 2.51
N ARG A 240 20.64 -7.99 1.31
CA ARG A 240 20.03 -9.30 1.04
C ARG A 240 20.83 -10.28 1.90
N PRO A 241 20.28 -10.80 3.01
CA PRO A 241 21.04 -11.71 3.84
C PRO A 241 21.44 -12.91 2.96
N PRO A 242 22.70 -13.36 2.98
CA PRO A 242 23.11 -14.49 2.16
C PRO A 242 22.31 -15.72 2.59
N LEU A 243 21.39 -16.17 1.74
CA LEU A 243 20.58 -17.36 1.99
C LEU A 243 21.43 -18.57 1.62
N ALA A 244 21.98 -19.26 2.63
CA ALA A 244 22.73 -20.49 2.41
C ALA A 244 21.77 -21.59 1.92
N VAL A 245 21.77 -21.89 0.62
CA VAL A 245 20.96 -22.97 0.02
C VAL A 245 21.64 -24.31 0.23
N VAL A 246 20.92 -25.28 0.81
CA VAL A 246 21.36 -26.68 0.87
C VAL A 246 20.41 -27.48 -0.01
N SER A 247 20.74 -27.53 -1.30
CA SER A 247 19.83 -28.07 -2.30
C SER A 247 19.64 -29.59 -2.13
N PRO A 248 18.40 -30.08 -1.99
CA PRO A 248 18.12 -31.50 -2.02
C PRO A 248 18.06 -32.08 -3.44
N GLY A 249 18.31 -31.26 -4.48
CA GLY A 249 18.20 -31.67 -5.89
C GLY A 249 16.76 -31.86 -6.37
N LEU A 250 15.80 -31.24 -5.67
CA LEU A 250 14.38 -31.35 -5.94
C LEU A 250 13.87 -30.14 -6.71
N ARG A 251 12.90 -30.37 -7.59
CA ARG A 251 12.06 -29.31 -8.19
C ARG A 251 10.66 -29.38 -7.61
N VAL A 252 10.06 -28.22 -7.40
CA VAL A 252 8.77 -28.10 -6.72
C VAL A 252 7.74 -27.47 -7.65
N LYS A 253 6.62 -28.15 -7.86
CA LYS A 253 5.41 -27.59 -8.48
C LYS A 253 4.37 -27.34 -7.40
N VAL A 254 3.96 -26.10 -7.22
CA VAL A 254 2.87 -25.69 -6.32
C VAL A 254 1.63 -25.42 -7.15
N ILE A 255 0.53 -26.10 -6.85
CA ILE A 255 -0.76 -25.95 -7.52
C ILE A 255 -1.76 -25.49 -6.48
N ALA A 256 -2.22 -24.25 -6.64
CA ALA A 256 -3.25 -23.64 -5.82
C ALA A 256 -4.61 -23.79 -6.50
N ILE A 257 -5.56 -24.48 -5.85
CA ILE A 257 -6.93 -24.68 -6.33
C ILE A 257 -7.88 -23.95 -5.39
N ASP A 258 -8.56 -22.92 -5.90
CA ASP A 258 -9.57 -22.19 -5.14
C ASP A 258 -10.97 -22.78 -5.33
N GLY A 259 -11.81 -22.76 -4.28
CA GLY A 259 -13.15 -23.35 -4.29
C GLY A 259 -13.15 -24.88 -4.10
N PHE A 260 -12.11 -25.44 -3.51
CA PHE A 260 -12.03 -26.86 -3.26
C PHE A 260 -12.77 -27.24 -1.97
N ASP A 261 -13.74 -28.12 -2.10
CA ASP A 261 -14.55 -28.70 -1.05
C ASP A 261 -14.08 -30.14 -0.79
N PRO A 262 -13.48 -30.43 0.37
CA PRO A 262 -13.01 -31.76 0.73
C PRO A 262 -14.09 -32.85 0.68
N ASP A 263 -15.35 -32.52 0.98
CA ASP A 263 -16.43 -33.51 1.07
C ASP A 263 -16.88 -33.96 -0.33
N VAL A 264 -16.95 -33.02 -1.27
CA VAL A 264 -17.22 -33.32 -2.69
C VAL A 264 -16.09 -34.17 -3.27
N PHE A 265 -14.84 -33.80 -2.99
CA PHE A 265 -13.68 -34.57 -3.42
C PHE A 265 -13.71 -36.00 -2.87
N GLU A 266 -13.96 -36.17 -1.58
CA GLU A 266 -13.97 -37.48 -0.93
C GLU A 266 -15.04 -38.41 -1.51
N SER A 267 -16.23 -37.87 -1.80
CA SER A 267 -17.30 -38.60 -2.50
C SER A 267 -16.87 -39.08 -3.90
N LEU A 268 -16.17 -38.24 -4.66
CA LEU A 268 -15.67 -38.61 -5.99
C LEU A 268 -14.47 -39.58 -5.91
N ARG A 269 -13.61 -39.43 -4.91
CA ARG A 269 -12.49 -40.33 -4.65
C ARG A 269 -12.98 -41.74 -4.34
N ALA A 270 -14.01 -41.86 -3.49
CA ALA A 270 -14.59 -43.15 -3.11
C ALA A 270 -15.16 -43.94 -4.30
N THR A 271 -15.59 -43.25 -5.36
CA THR A 271 -16.11 -43.86 -6.59
C THR A 271 -15.05 -44.06 -7.68
N GLY A 272 -13.80 -43.65 -7.43
CA GLY A 272 -12.72 -43.71 -8.41
C GLY A 272 -12.85 -42.70 -9.56
N ALA A 273 -13.70 -41.67 -9.42
CA ALA A 273 -14.01 -40.73 -10.50
C ALA A 273 -12.92 -39.65 -10.72
N VAL A 274 -11.98 -39.49 -9.78
CA VAL A 274 -10.91 -38.49 -9.80
C VAL A 274 -9.54 -39.09 -9.43
N PRO A 275 -9.01 -40.05 -10.22
CA PRO A 275 -7.80 -40.80 -9.86
C PRO A 275 -6.53 -39.94 -9.78
N ALA A 276 -6.36 -38.93 -10.63
CA ALA A 276 -5.19 -38.07 -10.61
C ALA A 276 -5.18 -37.14 -9.39
N LEU A 277 -6.32 -36.50 -9.07
CA LEU A 277 -6.47 -35.72 -7.84
C LEU A 277 -6.31 -36.60 -6.59
N ALA A 278 -6.86 -37.82 -6.61
CA ALA A 278 -6.67 -38.77 -5.52
C ALA A 278 -5.20 -39.10 -5.30
N GLN A 279 -4.44 -39.32 -6.37
CA GLN A 279 -2.99 -39.53 -6.30
C GLN A 279 -2.27 -38.30 -5.75
N LEU A 280 -2.61 -37.10 -6.23
CA LEU A 280 -1.97 -35.85 -5.78
C LEU A 280 -2.19 -35.53 -4.30
N LEU A 281 -3.35 -35.94 -3.78
CA LEU A 281 -3.75 -35.72 -2.38
C LEU A 281 -3.50 -36.95 -1.48
N SER A 282 -2.84 -37.99 -1.99
CA SER A 282 -2.55 -39.23 -1.24
C SER A 282 -1.29 -39.20 -0.37
N GLY A 283 -0.38 -38.26 -0.64
CA GLY A 283 0.88 -38.12 0.08
C GLY A 283 0.73 -37.49 1.47
N GLY A 284 1.77 -36.81 1.92
CA GLY A 284 1.77 -36.14 3.22
C GLY A 284 0.78 -34.98 3.19
N GLY A 285 -0.27 -35.05 3.99
CA GLY A 285 -1.36 -34.08 4.04
C GLY A 285 -1.37 -33.25 5.33
N ALA A 286 -1.75 -31.99 5.21
CA ALA A 286 -2.15 -31.14 6.31
C ALA A 286 -3.51 -30.50 6.01
N ARG A 287 -4.30 -30.30 7.06
CA ARG A 287 -5.57 -29.56 6.99
C ARG A 287 -5.43 -28.29 7.80
N PHE A 288 -5.82 -27.15 7.24
CA PHE A 288 -5.79 -25.89 7.95
C PHE A 288 -7.16 -25.21 7.96
N PHE A 289 -7.44 -24.51 9.06
CA PHE A 289 -8.72 -23.82 9.24
C PHE A 289 -8.90 -22.70 8.19
N PRO A 290 -10.12 -22.54 7.65
CA PRO A 290 -10.40 -21.48 6.68
C PRO A 290 -10.21 -20.10 7.32
N ASP A 291 -9.69 -19.15 6.53
CA ASP A 291 -9.62 -17.74 6.95
C ASP A 291 -11.04 -17.18 7.11
N GLN A 292 -11.32 -16.49 8.20
CA GLN A 292 -12.67 -16.02 8.57
C GLN A 292 -13.24 -15.01 7.56
N THR A 293 -12.40 -14.33 6.78
CA THR A 293 -12.82 -13.20 5.93
C THR A 293 -13.17 -13.53 4.49
N ARG A 294 -13.04 -14.80 4.06
CA ARG A 294 -13.55 -15.29 2.75
C ARG A 294 -13.07 -14.48 1.54
N ASP A 295 -11.89 -13.87 1.65
CA ASP A 295 -11.30 -13.01 0.64
C ASP A 295 -10.10 -13.73 0.01
N PRO A 296 -10.21 -14.20 -1.26
CA PRO A 296 -9.14 -14.90 -1.95
C PRO A 296 -7.83 -14.12 -2.00
N ALA A 297 -7.85 -12.82 -2.28
CA ALA A 297 -6.62 -12.04 -2.38
C ALA A 297 -5.87 -12.02 -1.05
N ARG A 298 -6.59 -11.86 0.07
CA ARG A 298 -6.01 -11.92 1.41
C ARG A 298 -5.53 -13.33 1.76
N ALA A 299 -6.36 -14.36 1.56
CA ALA A 299 -6.05 -15.74 1.95
C ALA A 299 -4.85 -16.30 1.18
N TRP A 300 -4.82 -16.11 -0.15
CA TRP A 300 -3.72 -16.57 -0.98
C TRP A 300 -2.43 -15.75 -0.79
N SER A 301 -2.53 -14.48 -0.39
CA SER A 301 -1.36 -13.69 0.05
C SER A 301 -0.80 -14.18 1.38
N THR A 302 -1.65 -14.57 2.33
CA THR A 302 -1.26 -15.18 3.61
C THR A 302 -0.49 -16.48 3.35
N ILE A 303 -1.03 -17.36 2.48
CA ILE A 303 -0.38 -18.62 2.06
C ILE A 303 0.98 -18.34 1.42
N ALA A 304 1.05 -17.40 0.48
CA ALA A 304 2.27 -17.11 -0.27
C ALA A 304 3.38 -16.52 0.59
N THR A 305 3.05 -15.69 1.58
CA THR A 305 4.03 -14.97 2.40
C THR A 305 4.33 -15.65 3.74
N GLY A 306 3.47 -16.56 4.21
CA GLY A 306 3.59 -17.14 5.55
C GLY A 306 3.37 -16.14 6.67
N GLN A 307 2.69 -15.03 6.38
CA GLN A 307 2.44 -13.92 7.31
C GLN A 307 0.95 -13.63 7.43
N SER A 308 0.56 -12.93 8.49
CA SER A 308 -0.80 -12.44 8.63
C SER A 308 -1.06 -11.18 7.77
N PRO A 309 -2.34 -10.86 7.47
CA PRO A 309 -2.72 -9.67 6.69
C PRO A 309 -2.19 -8.34 7.21
N ASP A 310 -2.04 -8.21 8.53
CA ASP A 310 -1.49 -7.00 9.14
C ASP A 310 0.00 -6.80 8.89
N ILE A 311 0.72 -7.91 8.63
CA ILE A 311 2.15 -7.90 8.34
C ILE A 311 2.37 -7.79 6.84
N HIS A 312 1.76 -8.66 6.02
CA HIS A 312 2.01 -8.66 4.57
C HIS A 312 1.31 -7.51 3.84
N GLY A 313 0.27 -6.89 4.41
CA GLY A 313 -0.32 -5.63 3.91
C GLY A 313 -1.53 -5.76 2.99
N VAL A 314 -1.77 -6.94 2.39
CA VAL A 314 -2.96 -7.21 1.55
C VAL A 314 -4.14 -7.53 2.46
N ARG A 315 -5.13 -6.63 2.52
CA ARG A 315 -6.26 -6.73 3.46
C ARG A 315 -7.59 -7.13 2.82
N GLY A 316 -7.71 -7.05 1.50
CA GLY A 316 -8.86 -7.54 0.76
C GLY A 316 -8.80 -7.27 -0.75
N LEU A 317 -9.79 -7.79 -1.48
CA LEU A 317 -9.98 -7.70 -2.93
C LEU A 317 -10.19 -6.26 -3.41
N GLU A 318 -11.00 -5.49 -2.69
CA GLU A 318 -11.25 -4.07 -2.96
C GLU A 318 -10.34 -3.20 -2.11
N THR A 319 -9.41 -2.52 -2.77
CA THR A 319 -8.64 -1.42 -2.18
C THR A 319 -9.12 -0.09 -2.73
N ARG A 320 -8.74 1.03 -2.10
CA ARG A 320 -9.18 2.38 -2.50
C ARG A 320 -7.98 3.24 -2.88
N ARG A 321 -7.95 3.74 -4.13
CA ARG A 321 -7.02 4.79 -4.59
C ARG A 321 -7.65 6.16 -4.43
N VAL A 322 -6.87 7.23 -4.31
CA VAL A 322 -7.42 8.60 -4.28
C VAL A 322 -7.58 9.14 -5.69
N ALA A 323 -8.71 9.78 -5.97
CA ALA A 323 -9.01 10.44 -7.21
C ALA A 323 -7.95 11.50 -7.53
N GLY A 324 -7.26 11.32 -8.67
CA GLY A 324 -6.23 12.23 -9.14
C GLY A 324 -4.79 11.84 -8.76
N LEU A 325 -4.60 10.77 -7.98
CA LEU A 325 -3.31 10.14 -7.74
C LEU A 325 -3.23 8.82 -8.51
N GLN A 326 -2.08 8.51 -9.09
CA GLN A 326 -1.82 7.18 -9.66
C GLN A 326 -1.62 6.14 -8.55
N GLY A 327 -1.26 6.62 -7.35
CA GLY A 327 -1.04 5.80 -6.17
C GLY A 327 -2.27 5.42 -5.34
N ALA A 328 -2.15 4.32 -4.58
CA ALA A 328 -3.18 3.86 -3.65
C ALA A 328 -3.01 4.46 -2.24
N LEU A 329 -4.13 4.85 -1.59
CA LEU A 329 -4.10 5.19 -0.17
C LEU A 329 -4.16 3.91 0.66
N MET A 330 -3.11 3.69 1.44
CA MET A 330 -3.07 2.59 2.40
C MET A 330 -3.90 2.95 3.64
N PRO A 331 -4.81 2.09 4.11
CA PRO A 331 -5.46 2.28 5.40
C PRO A 331 -4.43 2.06 6.52
N GLY A 332 -3.86 3.15 7.04
CA GLY A 332 -3.05 3.09 8.26
C GLY A 332 -3.90 2.65 9.47
N SER A 333 -3.30 1.95 10.44
CA SER A 333 -3.94 1.57 11.70
C SER A 333 -4.09 2.74 12.71
N GLY A 334 -3.61 3.94 12.37
CA GLY A 334 -3.69 5.13 13.23
C GLY A 334 -5.02 5.89 13.12
N GLY A 335 -5.42 6.57 14.20
CA GLY A 335 -6.64 7.39 14.24
C GLY A 335 -6.71 8.48 13.16
N LEU A 336 -5.56 8.96 12.68
CA LEU A 336 -5.45 9.94 11.60
C LEU A 336 -5.78 9.36 10.21
N ALA A 337 -5.48 8.09 9.97
CA ALA A 337 -5.87 7.39 8.73
C ALA A 337 -7.37 7.09 8.69
N ARG A 338 -7.99 6.79 9.84
CA ARG A 338 -9.45 6.69 9.98
C ARG A 338 -10.15 8.04 9.75
N ALA A 339 -9.58 9.12 10.27
CA ALA A 339 -10.11 10.47 10.05
C ALA A 339 -9.99 10.90 8.58
N LEU A 340 -8.85 10.64 7.93
CA LEU A 340 -8.65 10.89 6.50
C LEU A 340 -9.61 10.07 5.64
N ASN A 341 -9.74 8.76 5.89
CA ASN A 341 -10.69 7.89 5.18
C ASN A 341 -12.14 8.39 5.31
N GLY A 342 -12.55 8.83 6.50
CA GLY A 342 -13.89 9.39 6.73
C GLY A 342 -14.14 10.68 5.96
N THR A 343 -13.13 11.55 5.84
CA THR A 343 -13.24 12.79 5.06
C THR A 343 -13.13 12.59 3.54
N THR A 344 -12.35 11.62 3.06
CA THR A 344 -12.22 11.33 1.62
C THR A 344 -13.41 10.56 1.06
N ASP A 345 -14.07 9.73 1.89
CA ASP A 345 -15.33 9.04 1.54
C ASP A 345 -16.48 10.03 1.39
N LEU A 346 -16.57 11.03 2.29
CA LEU A 346 -17.62 12.05 2.28
C LEU A 346 -17.53 12.95 1.03
N LEU A 347 -16.35 13.05 0.42
CA LEU A 347 -16.08 13.85 -0.79
C LEU A 347 -16.00 13.03 -2.09
N ARG A 348 -16.25 11.71 -2.06
CA ARG A 348 -16.11 10.79 -3.22
C ARG A 348 -14.75 10.88 -3.93
N LEU A 349 -13.68 11.12 -3.16
CA LEU A 349 -12.33 11.28 -3.70
C LEU A 349 -11.55 9.96 -3.78
N THR A 350 -12.22 8.81 -3.82
CA THR A 350 -11.54 7.51 -3.94
C THR A 350 -12.12 6.66 -5.07
N ARG A 351 -11.24 5.96 -5.82
CA ARG A 351 -11.60 4.97 -6.83
C ARG A 351 -11.30 3.56 -6.31
N PRO A 352 -12.18 2.58 -6.56
CA PRO A 352 -11.89 1.20 -6.22
C PRO A 352 -10.72 0.66 -7.08
N SER A 353 -9.81 -0.07 -6.46
CA SER A 353 -8.72 -0.82 -7.11
C SER A 353 -8.71 -2.27 -6.64
N THR A 354 -8.08 -3.14 -7.41
CA THR A 354 -7.93 -4.55 -7.06
C THR A 354 -6.64 -4.76 -6.28
N ALA A 355 -6.61 -5.78 -5.41
CA ALA A 355 -5.43 -6.18 -4.67
C ALA A 355 -4.19 -6.24 -5.58
N SER A 356 -3.08 -5.68 -5.11
CA SER A 356 -1.86 -5.53 -5.88
C SER A 356 -0.64 -5.94 -5.07
N GLY A 357 0.35 -6.49 -5.75
CA GLY A 357 1.69 -6.70 -5.23
C GLY A 357 2.36 -5.42 -4.74
N ALA A 358 1.94 -4.22 -5.14
CA ALA A 358 2.44 -2.98 -4.53
C ALA A 358 2.06 -2.84 -3.04
N GLU A 359 1.04 -3.58 -2.58
CA GLU A 359 0.60 -3.62 -1.19
C GLU A 359 1.40 -4.63 -0.35
N LEU A 360 2.07 -5.60 -1.00
CA LEU A 360 2.84 -6.64 -0.32
C LEU A 360 4.12 -6.06 0.32
N ARG A 361 4.22 -6.18 1.64
CA ARG A 361 5.36 -5.76 2.46
C ARG A 361 6.37 -6.87 2.73
N THR A 362 5.93 -8.12 2.57
CA THR A 362 6.75 -9.32 2.80
C THR A 362 6.93 -10.06 1.49
N LYS A 363 8.12 -10.64 1.29
CA LYS A 363 8.42 -11.47 0.12
C LYS A 363 7.59 -12.75 0.14
N PRO A 364 6.81 -13.07 -0.90
CA PRO A 364 6.23 -14.39 -1.09
C PRO A 364 7.33 -15.43 -1.35
N PHE A 365 7.01 -16.72 -1.16
CA PHE A 365 8.00 -17.80 -1.22
C PHE A 365 8.76 -17.88 -2.56
N TRP A 366 8.14 -17.50 -3.68
CA TRP A 366 8.82 -17.47 -4.99
C TRP A 366 9.83 -16.32 -5.12
N GLU A 367 9.58 -15.17 -4.49
CA GLU A 367 10.56 -14.07 -4.45
C GLU A 367 11.74 -14.44 -3.54
N VAL A 368 11.49 -15.13 -2.42
CA VAL A 368 12.56 -15.65 -1.54
C VAL A 368 13.42 -16.68 -2.27
N ALA A 369 12.79 -17.60 -3.02
CA ALA A 369 13.52 -18.57 -3.83
C ALA A 369 14.38 -17.92 -4.92
N ALA A 370 13.84 -16.92 -5.62
CA ALA A 370 14.57 -16.15 -6.62
C ALA A 370 15.74 -15.36 -6.01
N ASP A 371 15.54 -14.73 -4.85
CA ASP A 371 16.60 -14.03 -4.11
C ASP A 371 17.73 -14.97 -3.67
N ALA A 372 17.43 -16.25 -3.47
CA ALA A 372 18.41 -17.30 -3.19
C ALA A 372 19.09 -17.87 -4.45
N GLY A 373 18.80 -17.32 -5.64
CA GLY A 373 19.35 -17.74 -6.92
C GLY A 373 18.65 -18.92 -7.58
N MET A 374 17.47 -19.33 -7.10
CA MET A 374 16.68 -20.38 -7.74
C MET A 374 15.87 -19.83 -8.92
N ARG A 375 15.64 -20.67 -9.94
CA ARG A 375 14.71 -20.33 -11.02
C ARG A 375 13.28 -20.53 -10.52
N ALA A 376 12.70 -19.46 -10.01
CA ALA A 376 11.32 -19.45 -9.52
C ALA A 376 10.37 -18.83 -10.55
N ALA A 377 9.17 -19.40 -10.67
CA ALA A 377 8.10 -18.89 -11.52
C ALA A 377 6.76 -18.85 -10.78
N VAL A 378 5.96 -17.84 -11.05
CA VAL A 378 4.59 -17.71 -10.55
C VAL A 378 3.63 -17.35 -11.67
N VAL A 379 2.47 -18.02 -11.70
CA VAL A 379 1.43 -17.86 -12.73
C VAL A 379 0.08 -17.61 -12.06
N ASN A 380 -0.50 -16.46 -12.38
CA ASN A 380 -1.87 -16.05 -12.04
C ASN A 380 -2.17 -15.97 -10.53
N TRP A 381 -1.16 -15.95 -9.66
CA TRP A 381 -1.38 -15.83 -8.22
C TRP A 381 -1.86 -14.43 -7.84
N TRP A 382 -2.68 -14.32 -6.79
CA TRP A 382 -3.14 -13.03 -6.27
C TRP A 382 -2.00 -12.09 -5.87
N ALA A 383 -2.21 -10.79 -6.07
CA ALA A 383 -1.24 -9.73 -5.72
C ALA A 383 0.14 -9.93 -6.36
N THR A 384 0.19 -10.42 -7.60
CA THR A 384 1.45 -10.58 -8.35
C THR A 384 1.71 -9.43 -9.32
N TRP A 385 0.70 -8.63 -9.66
CA TRP A 385 0.90 -7.35 -10.34
C TRP A 385 1.23 -6.22 -9.35
N PRO A 386 2.26 -5.38 -9.58
CA PRO A 386 3.16 -5.40 -10.73
C PRO A 386 4.17 -6.55 -10.63
N ALA A 387 4.48 -7.16 -11.77
CA ALA A 387 5.51 -8.17 -11.95
C ALA A 387 6.88 -7.53 -11.74
N ILE A 388 7.43 -7.70 -10.53
CA ILE A 388 8.74 -7.17 -10.16
C ILE A 388 9.83 -8.12 -10.69
N GLY A 389 10.40 -7.80 -11.84
CA GLY A 389 11.55 -8.50 -12.42
C GLY A 389 12.87 -7.76 -12.24
N THR A 390 13.21 -7.30 -11.02
CA THR A 390 14.45 -6.54 -10.80
C THR A 390 15.61 -7.43 -10.34
N GLY A 391 16.67 -7.46 -11.15
CA GLY A 391 17.93 -8.20 -10.90
C GLY A 391 18.19 -9.29 -11.93
N ALA A 392 19.44 -9.78 -12.01
CA ALA A 392 19.84 -10.85 -12.93
C ALA A 392 19.18 -12.22 -12.66
N SER A 393 18.46 -12.36 -11.54
CA SER A 393 17.85 -13.62 -11.07
C SER A 393 16.44 -13.42 -10.47
N GLY A 394 15.70 -12.38 -10.88
CA GLY A 394 14.32 -12.17 -10.43
C GLY A 394 13.39 -13.32 -10.87
N PRO A 395 12.27 -13.56 -10.18
CA PRO A 395 11.35 -14.62 -10.55
C PRO A 395 10.69 -14.33 -11.91
N LEU A 396 10.35 -15.39 -12.64
CA LEU A 396 9.45 -15.31 -13.78
C LEU A 396 8.03 -15.07 -13.26
N VAL A 397 7.37 -14.01 -13.70
CA VAL A 397 6.05 -13.64 -13.21
C VAL A 397 5.10 -13.50 -14.39
N ILE A 398 4.04 -14.31 -14.41
CA ILE A 398 2.85 -14.10 -15.22
C ILE A 398 1.75 -13.70 -14.23
N SER A 399 1.49 -12.39 -14.08
CA SER A 399 0.64 -11.90 -12.98
C SER A 399 -0.85 -12.22 -13.16
N ASP A 400 -1.64 -11.95 -12.12
CA ASP A 400 -3.11 -11.97 -12.13
C ASP A 400 -3.76 -11.07 -13.20
N ARG A 401 -2.98 -10.18 -13.83
CA ARG A 401 -3.44 -9.27 -14.90
C ARG A 401 -2.89 -9.62 -16.27
N ALA A 402 -2.00 -10.61 -16.36
CA ALA A 402 -1.31 -10.99 -17.60
C ALA A 402 -2.28 -11.40 -18.72
N THR A 403 -3.30 -12.19 -18.37
CA THR A 403 -4.30 -12.66 -19.33
C THR A 403 -5.04 -11.50 -20.01
N LEU A 404 -5.40 -10.46 -19.26
CA LEU A 404 -6.06 -9.26 -19.80
C LEU A 404 -5.14 -8.48 -20.74
N ARG A 405 -3.85 -8.38 -20.39
CA ARG A 405 -2.86 -7.73 -21.25
C ARG A 405 -2.68 -8.48 -22.56
N LEU A 406 -2.57 -9.81 -22.52
CA LEU A 406 -2.42 -10.65 -23.71
C LEU A 406 -3.66 -10.59 -24.62
N GLU A 407 -4.85 -10.56 -24.03
CA GLU A 407 -6.13 -10.49 -24.74
C GLU A 407 -6.32 -9.15 -25.46
N ARG A 408 -6.07 -8.03 -24.78
CA ARG A 408 -6.24 -6.67 -25.34
C ARG A 408 -5.06 -6.21 -26.20
N GLY A 409 -3.88 -6.78 -25.98
CA GLY A 409 -2.63 -6.33 -26.57
C GLY A 409 -2.13 -4.99 -25.99
N GLY A 410 -1.19 -4.37 -26.71
CA GLY A 410 -0.56 -3.11 -26.34
C GLY A 410 0.79 -3.26 -25.63
N ALA A 411 1.29 -2.14 -25.08
CA ALA A 411 2.57 -2.11 -24.38
C ALA A 411 2.45 -2.75 -22.99
N LEU A 412 3.46 -3.54 -22.59
CA LEU A 412 3.55 -4.15 -21.27
C LEU A 412 3.64 -3.07 -20.17
N ASP A 413 2.83 -3.22 -19.13
CA ASP A 413 2.78 -2.36 -17.93
C ASP A 413 2.92 -3.24 -16.68
N ALA A 414 4.06 -3.93 -16.60
CA ALA A 414 4.43 -4.84 -15.52
C ALA A 414 3.42 -5.98 -15.25
N GLU A 415 2.68 -6.46 -16.24
CA GLU A 415 1.83 -7.66 -16.05
C GLU A 415 2.60 -8.97 -16.19
N ILE A 416 3.74 -8.95 -16.87
CA ILE A 416 4.59 -10.11 -17.10
C ILE A 416 6.04 -9.68 -16.94
N ALA A 417 6.85 -10.49 -16.27
CA ALA A 417 8.30 -10.31 -16.19
C ALA A 417 9.01 -11.66 -16.43
N PRO A 418 10.14 -11.66 -17.15
CA PRO A 418 10.76 -10.52 -17.84
C PRO A 418 9.99 -10.17 -19.13
N LYS A 419 10.33 -9.05 -19.77
CA LYS A 419 9.61 -8.53 -20.95
C LYS A 419 9.64 -9.53 -22.12
N GLU A 420 10.72 -10.28 -22.27
CA GLU A 420 10.93 -11.26 -23.34
C GLU A 420 9.90 -12.40 -23.26
N LEU A 421 9.41 -12.71 -22.05
CA LEU A 421 8.32 -13.65 -21.86
C LEU A 421 7.01 -13.12 -22.48
N TYR A 422 6.69 -11.84 -22.25
CA TYR A 422 5.53 -11.20 -22.89
C TYR A 422 5.64 -11.21 -24.42
N ASP A 423 6.82 -10.92 -24.96
CA ASP A 423 7.02 -10.86 -26.41
C ASP A 423 6.79 -12.21 -27.11
N ARG A 424 7.08 -13.32 -26.43
CA ARG A 424 6.76 -14.66 -26.93
C ARG A 424 5.28 -14.98 -26.76
N LEU A 425 4.74 -14.79 -25.55
CA LEU A 425 3.35 -15.13 -25.23
C LEU A 425 2.34 -14.36 -26.09
N ARG A 426 2.61 -13.09 -26.44
CA ARG A 426 1.71 -12.31 -27.30
C ARG A 426 1.62 -12.86 -28.73
N VAL A 427 2.67 -13.52 -29.22
CA VAL A 427 2.69 -14.16 -30.55
C VAL A 427 1.95 -15.49 -30.50
N GLU A 428 2.17 -16.28 -29.45
CA GLU A 428 1.54 -17.58 -29.23
C GLU A 428 0.09 -17.49 -28.72
N TRP A 429 -0.39 -16.29 -28.37
CA TRP A 429 -1.66 -16.07 -27.69
C TRP A 429 -2.86 -16.75 -28.35
N ARG A 430 -2.98 -16.69 -29.68
CA ARG A 430 -4.07 -17.36 -30.42
C ARG A 430 -4.01 -18.89 -30.31
N MET A 431 -2.80 -19.47 -30.32
CA MET A 431 -2.63 -20.90 -30.17
C MET A 431 -2.98 -21.33 -28.73
N LEU A 432 -2.54 -20.57 -27.74
CA LEU A 432 -2.81 -20.83 -26.33
C LEU A 432 -4.30 -20.80 -26.00
N THR A 433 -5.04 -19.81 -26.52
CA THR A 433 -6.49 -19.73 -26.29
C THR A 433 -7.26 -20.85 -27.00
N GLN A 434 -6.82 -21.26 -28.19
CA GLN A 434 -7.38 -22.42 -28.89
C GLN A 434 -7.13 -23.74 -28.15
N GLU A 435 -5.91 -23.96 -27.66
CA GLU A 435 -5.54 -25.12 -26.83
C GLU A 435 -6.38 -25.17 -25.54
N ALA A 436 -6.55 -24.03 -24.86
CA ALA A 436 -7.37 -23.93 -23.67
C ALA A 436 -8.85 -24.22 -23.95
N ALA A 437 -9.41 -23.66 -25.03
CA ALA A 437 -10.79 -23.90 -25.45
C ALA A 437 -11.04 -25.37 -25.83
N GLN A 438 -10.10 -26.02 -26.52
CA GLN A 438 -10.19 -27.45 -26.84
C GLN A 438 -10.17 -28.31 -25.59
N THR A 439 -9.28 -27.99 -24.64
CA THR A 439 -9.18 -28.71 -23.36
C THR A 439 -10.47 -28.54 -22.53
N ALA A 440 -11.02 -27.33 -22.46
CA ALA A 440 -12.28 -27.02 -21.79
C ALA A 440 -13.52 -27.61 -22.50
N GLY A 441 -13.43 -27.81 -23.82
CA GLY A 441 -14.49 -28.37 -24.66
C GLY A 441 -14.70 -29.88 -24.54
N THR A 442 -13.94 -30.56 -23.66
CA THR A 442 -14.16 -31.99 -23.35
C THR A 442 -15.62 -32.25 -22.89
N PRO A 443 -16.23 -33.38 -23.27
CA PRO A 443 -17.67 -33.65 -23.07
C PRO A 443 -18.06 -33.96 -21.61
N LEU A 444 -17.44 -33.30 -20.62
CA LEU A 444 -17.76 -33.46 -19.20
C LEU A 444 -18.87 -32.53 -18.72
N PHE A 445 -19.13 -31.45 -19.45
CA PHE A 445 -20.13 -30.44 -19.10
C PHE A 445 -21.43 -30.68 -19.86
N HIS A 446 -22.37 -31.35 -19.20
CA HIS A 446 -23.74 -31.55 -19.68
C HIS A 446 -24.72 -30.81 -18.77
N ALA A 447 -24.62 -29.48 -18.76
CA ALA A 447 -25.62 -28.65 -18.08
C ALA A 447 -26.83 -28.46 -19.02
N ALA A 448 -28.03 -28.80 -18.55
CA ALA A 448 -29.29 -28.54 -19.27
C ALA A 448 -29.58 -27.02 -19.40
N ASP A 449 -29.07 -26.25 -18.44
CA ASP A 449 -29.15 -24.79 -18.42
C ASP A 449 -28.00 -24.16 -19.24
N PRO A 450 -28.30 -23.35 -20.28
CA PRO A 450 -27.30 -22.65 -21.08
C PRO A 450 -26.39 -21.72 -20.27
N GLU A 451 -26.90 -21.08 -19.21
CA GLU A 451 -26.11 -20.16 -18.39
C GLU A 451 -25.07 -20.92 -17.56
N ALA A 452 -25.49 -21.98 -16.87
CA ALA A 452 -24.57 -22.88 -16.17
C ALA A 452 -23.51 -23.50 -17.10
N SER A 453 -23.90 -23.88 -18.32
CA SER A 453 -22.97 -24.41 -19.33
C SER A 453 -21.90 -23.38 -19.73
N ALA A 454 -22.31 -22.12 -19.93
CA ALA A 454 -21.38 -21.03 -20.26
C ALA A 454 -20.41 -20.74 -19.11
N VAL A 455 -20.89 -20.75 -17.85
CA VAL A 455 -20.05 -20.56 -16.66
C VAL A 455 -19.02 -21.68 -16.51
N LEU A 456 -19.44 -22.94 -16.68
CA LEU A 456 -18.54 -24.10 -16.62
C LEU A 456 -17.45 -24.01 -17.68
N ARG A 457 -17.82 -23.76 -18.95
CA ARG A 457 -16.88 -23.67 -20.06
C ARG A 457 -15.90 -22.52 -19.87
N ARG A 458 -16.39 -21.31 -19.57
CA ARG A 458 -15.53 -20.14 -19.35
C ARG A 458 -14.57 -20.36 -18.20
N SER A 459 -15.02 -20.97 -17.10
CA SER A 459 -14.15 -21.25 -15.95
C SER A 459 -13.12 -22.33 -16.25
N ALA A 460 -13.49 -23.37 -17.00
CA ALA A 460 -12.56 -24.38 -17.47
C ALA A 460 -11.50 -23.80 -18.42
N GLU A 461 -11.90 -22.93 -19.35
CA GLU A 461 -10.97 -22.21 -20.23
C GLU A 461 -9.96 -21.37 -19.44
N LEU A 462 -10.40 -20.72 -18.35
CA LEU A 462 -9.51 -19.95 -17.47
C LEU A 462 -8.41 -20.82 -16.84
N ASP A 463 -8.77 -21.97 -16.28
CA ASP A 463 -7.83 -22.89 -15.63
C ASP A 463 -6.91 -23.57 -16.65
N ALA A 464 -7.47 -24.05 -17.79
CA ALA A 464 -6.67 -24.60 -18.88
C ALA A 464 -5.65 -23.60 -19.40
N LEU A 465 -6.03 -22.33 -19.53
CA LEU A 465 -5.13 -21.29 -19.97
C LEU A 465 -3.97 -21.08 -18.99
N GLN A 466 -4.20 -21.13 -17.67
CA GLN A 466 -3.12 -20.98 -16.69
C GLN A 466 -2.12 -22.15 -16.76
N ILE A 467 -2.62 -23.37 -16.97
CA ILE A 467 -1.78 -24.55 -17.20
C ILE A 467 -1.01 -24.43 -18.52
N ALA A 468 -1.66 -23.96 -19.59
CA ALA A 468 -1.00 -23.74 -20.88
C ALA A 468 0.11 -22.68 -20.77
N LEU A 469 -0.14 -21.54 -20.10
CA LEU A 469 0.87 -20.51 -19.84
C LEU A 469 2.05 -21.06 -19.03
N SER A 470 1.78 -21.87 -18.01
CA SER A 470 2.79 -22.53 -17.18
C SER A 470 3.71 -23.45 -17.99
N ARG A 471 3.19 -24.10 -19.04
CA ARG A 471 3.97 -24.96 -19.95
C ARG A 471 4.87 -24.18 -20.92
N ARG A 472 4.72 -22.84 -21.02
CA ARG A 472 5.46 -21.95 -21.94
C ARG A 472 6.55 -21.14 -21.24
N LEU A 473 6.78 -21.41 -19.96
CA LEU A 473 7.88 -20.82 -19.22
C LEU A 473 9.24 -21.24 -19.83
N PRO A 474 10.22 -20.32 -19.90
CA PRO A 474 11.56 -20.64 -20.36
C PRO A 474 12.27 -21.54 -19.35
N GLU A 475 12.98 -22.56 -19.86
CA GLU A 475 13.66 -23.57 -19.06
C GLU A 475 12.73 -24.29 -18.05
N LYS A 476 13.24 -25.33 -17.38
CA LYS A 476 12.49 -25.98 -16.29
C LYS A 476 12.81 -25.27 -14.98
N PRO A 477 11.87 -24.53 -14.37
CA PRO A 477 12.11 -23.84 -13.11
C PRO A 477 12.33 -24.84 -11.97
N ASP A 478 13.07 -24.41 -10.96
CA ASP A 478 13.28 -25.15 -9.71
C ASP A 478 12.02 -25.06 -8.82
N LEU A 479 11.28 -23.95 -8.95
CA LEU A 479 9.98 -23.73 -8.34
C LEU A 479 9.00 -23.14 -9.36
N ILE A 480 7.82 -23.73 -9.51
CA ILE A 480 6.68 -23.11 -10.19
C ILE A 480 5.46 -23.07 -9.28
N ALA A 481 4.80 -21.93 -9.18
CA ALA A 481 3.54 -21.76 -8.46
C ALA A 481 2.43 -21.35 -9.44
N VAL A 482 1.34 -22.10 -9.49
CA VAL A 482 0.21 -21.87 -10.41
C VAL A 482 -1.08 -21.77 -9.61
N TYR A 483 -1.87 -20.74 -9.87
CA TYR A 483 -3.16 -20.51 -9.23
C TYR A 483 -4.33 -20.72 -10.21
N LEU A 484 -5.29 -21.58 -9.80
CA LEU A 484 -6.46 -22.00 -10.57
C LEU A 484 -7.75 -21.50 -9.88
N PRO A 485 -8.40 -20.45 -10.39
CA PRO A 485 -9.62 -19.88 -9.81
C PRO A 485 -10.92 -20.55 -10.27
N GLY A 486 -10.89 -21.38 -11.31
CA GLY A 486 -12.09 -21.75 -12.06
C GLY A 486 -13.15 -22.46 -11.22
N LEU A 487 -12.74 -23.33 -10.30
CA LEU A 487 -13.66 -24.04 -9.42
C LEU A 487 -14.40 -23.10 -8.44
N ASP A 488 -13.70 -22.14 -7.82
CA ASP A 488 -14.34 -21.10 -6.99
C ASP A 488 -15.33 -20.26 -7.81
N VAL A 489 -15.00 -19.90 -9.04
CA VAL A 489 -15.92 -19.17 -9.94
C VAL A 489 -17.19 -19.97 -10.21
N VAL A 490 -17.06 -21.26 -10.52
CA VAL A 490 -18.20 -22.16 -10.76
C VAL A 490 -19.04 -22.31 -9.50
N GLN A 491 -18.43 -22.62 -8.36
CA GLN A 491 -19.14 -22.80 -7.10
C GLN A 491 -19.87 -21.52 -6.68
N HIS A 492 -19.18 -20.38 -6.65
CA HIS A 492 -19.78 -19.11 -6.27
C HIS A 492 -20.96 -18.73 -7.16
N THR A 493 -20.83 -18.93 -8.48
CA THR A 493 -21.89 -18.58 -9.43
C THR A 493 -23.09 -19.53 -9.34
N LEU A 494 -22.85 -20.84 -9.35
CA LEU A 494 -23.91 -21.84 -9.35
C LEU A 494 -24.64 -21.94 -8.00
N LEU A 495 -23.92 -21.87 -6.88
CA LEU A 495 -24.51 -21.94 -5.54
C LEU A 495 -25.00 -20.58 -5.04
N GLY A 496 -24.47 -19.47 -5.59
CA GLY A 496 -24.95 -18.13 -5.33
C GLY A 496 -26.21 -17.75 -6.12
N ALA A 497 -26.48 -18.41 -7.26
CA ALA A 497 -27.74 -18.27 -7.98
C ALA A 497 -28.88 -18.78 -7.09
N GLY A 498 -29.84 -17.93 -6.74
CA GLY A 498 -31.00 -18.34 -5.93
C GLY A 498 -31.78 -19.52 -6.54
N GLY A 499 -32.57 -20.22 -5.72
CA GLY A 499 -33.38 -21.36 -6.15
C GLY A 499 -33.41 -22.48 -5.10
N SER A 500 -34.60 -22.80 -4.60
CA SER A 500 -34.80 -23.76 -3.50
C SER A 500 -35.27 -25.15 -3.95
N ALA A 501 -35.59 -25.33 -5.24
CA ALA A 501 -36.04 -26.62 -5.75
C ALA A 501 -34.90 -27.65 -5.68
N ALA A 502 -35.18 -28.81 -5.10
CA ALA A 502 -34.19 -29.87 -4.89
C ALA A 502 -33.54 -30.36 -6.20
N SER A 503 -34.31 -30.41 -7.30
CA SER A 503 -33.81 -30.77 -8.64
C SER A 503 -32.78 -29.76 -9.16
N THR A 504 -33.01 -28.47 -8.95
CA THR A 504 -32.08 -27.40 -9.34
C THR A 504 -30.79 -27.47 -8.52
N ILE A 505 -30.89 -27.72 -7.21
CA ILE A 505 -29.72 -27.89 -6.34
C ILE A 505 -28.93 -29.13 -6.77
N SER A 506 -29.58 -30.26 -7.04
CA SER A 506 -28.93 -31.48 -7.52
C SER A 506 -28.17 -31.24 -8.83
N ALA A 507 -28.80 -30.60 -9.82
CA ALA A 507 -28.16 -30.30 -11.10
C ALA A 507 -26.91 -29.40 -10.93
N ARG A 508 -26.96 -28.43 -10.02
CA ARG A 508 -25.81 -27.57 -9.69
C ARG A 508 -24.68 -28.36 -9.04
N LEU A 509 -24.99 -29.27 -8.12
CA LEU A 509 -24.00 -30.15 -7.49
C LEU A 509 -23.37 -31.11 -8.49
N ASP A 510 -24.15 -31.64 -9.43
CA ASP A 510 -23.63 -32.50 -10.50
C ASP A 510 -22.71 -31.74 -11.47
N ASN A 511 -23.03 -30.48 -11.78
CA ASN A 511 -22.14 -29.59 -12.53
C ASN A 511 -20.82 -29.33 -11.79
N ILE A 512 -20.86 -29.09 -10.48
CA ILE A 512 -19.65 -28.94 -9.65
C ILE A 512 -18.83 -30.25 -9.70
N ARG A 513 -19.45 -31.41 -9.51
CA ARG A 513 -18.78 -32.72 -9.62
C ARG A 513 -18.14 -32.94 -10.99
N SER A 514 -18.79 -32.53 -12.08
CA SER A 514 -18.19 -32.54 -13.42
C SER A 514 -16.95 -31.67 -13.50
N TYR A 515 -16.91 -30.54 -12.79
CA TYR A 515 -15.74 -29.67 -12.74
C TYR A 515 -14.55 -30.33 -12.02
N TYR A 516 -14.78 -31.11 -10.96
CA TYR A 516 -13.71 -31.90 -10.33
C TYR A 516 -13.14 -32.95 -11.30
N ARG A 517 -13.98 -33.63 -12.07
CA ARG A 517 -13.52 -34.56 -13.12
C ARG A 517 -12.72 -33.85 -14.20
N TYR A 518 -13.11 -32.63 -14.56
CA TYR A 518 -12.36 -31.81 -15.49
C TYR A 518 -10.98 -31.43 -14.92
N LEU A 519 -10.91 -30.97 -13.66
CA LEU A 519 -9.65 -30.68 -12.98
C LEU A 519 -8.74 -31.91 -12.90
N ASP A 520 -9.31 -33.09 -12.66
CA ASP A 520 -8.57 -34.36 -12.67
C ASP A 520 -7.86 -34.60 -14.00
N LEU A 521 -8.59 -34.49 -15.12
CA LEU A 521 -8.01 -34.61 -16.47
C LEU A 521 -6.97 -33.52 -16.77
N LEU A 522 -7.28 -32.27 -16.41
CA LEU A 522 -6.39 -31.14 -16.65
C LEU A 522 -5.04 -31.31 -15.94
N LEU A 523 -5.07 -31.80 -14.70
CA LEU A 523 -3.89 -31.93 -13.85
C LEU A 523 -3.12 -33.24 -14.07
N ALA A 524 -3.76 -34.29 -14.59
CA ALA A 524 -3.13 -35.60 -14.80
C ALA A 524 -1.80 -35.51 -15.57
N ASP A 525 -1.77 -34.75 -16.67
CA ASP A 525 -0.56 -34.60 -17.46
C ASP A 525 0.41 -33.55 -16.90
N PHE A 526 -0.12 -32.48 -16.30
CA PHE A 526 0.72 -31.40 -15.76
C PHE A 526 1.55 -31.87 -14.55
N THR A 527 1.01 -32.81 -13.80
CA THR A 527 1.58 -33.31 -12.54
C THR A 527 2.25 -34.67 -12.63
N ARG A 528 2.35 -35.23 -13.85
CA ARG A 528 3.04 -36.50 -14.08
C ARG A 528 4.47 -36.43 -13.53
N SER A 529 4.70 -37.12 -12.43
CA SER A 529 5.92 -37.01 -11.63
C SER A 529 7.14 -37.45 -12.45
N SER A 530 8.14 -36.59 -12.52
CA SER A 530 9.48 -36.94 -13.01
C SER A 530 10.41 -37.23 -11.82
N PRO A 531 11.45 -38.05 -11.97
CA PRO A 531 12.46 -38.23 -10.92
C PRO A 531 13.00 -36.87 -10.44
N GLY A 532 13.03 -36.68 -9.13
CA GLY A 532 13.47 -35.42 -8.51
C GLY A 532 12.44 -34.28 -8.55
N GLU A 533 11.17 -34.57 -8.83
CA GLU A 533 10.07 -33.59 -8.80
C GLU A 533 9.09 -33.90 -7.68
N ILE A 534 8.66 -32.86 -6.98
CA ILE A 534 7.62 -32.90 -5.95
C ILE A 534 6.47 -32.00 -6.40
N VAL A 535 5.27 -32.50 -6.21
CA VAL A 535 4.04 -31.74 -6.44
C VAL A 535 3.43 -31.42 -5.09
N ILE A 536 3.16 -30.14 -4.88
CA ILE A 536 2.48 -29.59 -3.71
C ILE A 536 1.13 -29.07 -4.18
N VAL A 537 0.05 -29.57 -3.61
CA VAL A 537 -1.31 -29.05 -3.86
C VAL A 537 -1.77 -28.27 -2.63
N VAL A 538 -2.22 -27.05 -2.86
CA VAL A 538 -2.80 -26.19 -1.82
C VAL A 538 -4.22 -25.87 -2.22
N THR A 539 -5.18 -26.06 -1.33
CA THR A 539 -6.59 -25.84 -1.60
C THR A 539 -7.25 -24.95 -0.56
N GLN A 540 -8.25 -24.18 -1.00
CA GLN A 540 -9.10 -23.35 -0.14
C GLN A 540 -10.56 -23.56 -0.54
N PRO A 541 -11.53 -23.47 0.38
CA PRO A 541 -12.95 -23.63 0.08
C PRO A 541 -13.57 -22.45 -0.71
N GLY A 542 -12.78 -21.43 -1.04
CA GLY A 542 -13.24 -20.27 -1.82
C GLY A 542 -14.13 -19.30 -1.06
N ARG A 543 -14.99 -18.61 -1.81
CA ARG A 543 -15.83 -17.49 -1.31
C ARG A 543 -17.09 -17.92 -0.57
N LEU A 544 -17.52 -19.17 -0.73
CA LEU A 544 -18.75 -19.65 -0.09
C LEU A 544 -18.54 -19.85 1.41
N ALA A 545 -19.61 -19.59 2.18
CA ALA A 545 -19.60 -19.82 3.62
C ALA A 545 -19.60 -21.33 3.90
N SER A 546 -18.41 -21.94 3.94
CA SER A 546 -18.24 -23.34 4.29
C SER A 546 -17.37 -23.48 5.55
N ALA A 547 -17.69 -24.47 6.38
CA ALA A 547 -16.81 -24.92 7.46
C ALA A 547 -15.64 -25.77 6.93
N ALA A 548 -15.59 -26.02 5.61
CA ALA A 548 -14.56 -26.80 4.95
C ALA A 548 -13.16 -26.24 5.24
N ARG A 549 -12.24 -27.17 5.53
CA ARG A 549 -10.83 -26.87 5.77
C ARG A 549 -10.07 -26.87 4.44
N GLY A 550 -9.08 -26.00 4.31
CA GLY A 550 -8.14 -26.07 3.20
C GLY A 550 -7.19 -27.28 3.36
N ILE A 551 -6.71 -27.80 2.23
CA ILE A 551 -5.81 -28.95 2.19
C ILE A 551 -4.43 -28.48 1.69
N PHE A 552 -3.38 -28.92 2.35
CA PHE A 552 -2.00 -28.85 1.86
C PHE A 552 -1.49 -30.27 1.71
N ALA A 553 -1.16 -30.71 0.50
CA ALA A 553 -0.68 -32.06 0.25
C ALA A 553 0.65 -32.03 -0.49
N VAL A 554 1.56 -32.93 -0.12
CA VAL A 554 2.88 -33.11 -0.74
C VAL A 554 2.94 -34.52 -1.32
N THR A 555 3.21 -34.62 -2.61
CA THR A 555 3.37 -35.89 -3.32
C THR A 555 4.72 -35.91 -4.04
N GLY A 556 5.48 -36.99 -3.86
CA GLY A 556 6.81 -37.17 -4.46
C GLY A 556 7.72 -38.05 -3.61
N VAL A 557 8.97 -38.19 -4.04
CA VAL A 557 9.95 -39.16 -3.46
C VAL A 557 10.33 -38.91 -2.00
N VAL A 558 10.04 -37.71 -1.46
CA VAL A 558 10.35 -37.33 -0.07
C VAL A 558 9.11 -37.20 0.81
N ALA A 559 7.92 -37.35 0.24
CA ALA A 559 6.67 -37.21 0.97
C ALA A 559 6.45 -38.40 1.92
N ALA A 560 6.00 -38.13 3.14
CA ALA A 560 5.54 -39.17 4.05
C ALA A 560 4.20 -39.74 3.56
N PRO A 561 3.98 -41.07 3.59
CA PRO A 561 2.72 -41.66 3.16
C PRO A 561 1.62 -41.41 4.20
N ALA A 562 0.45 -40.95 3.75
CA ALA A 562 -0.82 -40.97 4.48
C ALA A 562 -0.84 -40.31 5.88
N VAL A 563 0.02 -39.31 6.12
CA VAL A 563 -0.04 -38.50 7.34
C VAL A 563 -1.04 -37.37 7.14
N ASN A 564 -1.92 -37.13 8.13
CA ASN A 564 -2.78 -35.95 8.18
C ASN A 564 -2.51 -35.17 9.46
N VAL A 565 -1.91 -33.98 9.35
CA VAL A 565 -1.67 -33.08 10.49
C VAL A 565 -2.56 -31.83 10.43
N GLU A 566 -2.76 -31.20 11.57
CA GLU A 566 -3.34 -29.85 11.61
C GLU A 566 -2.24 -28.81 11.37
N ALA A 567 -2.54 -27.82 10.53
CA ALA A 567 -1.65 -26.72 10.21
C ALA A 567 -2.41 -25.40 10.11
N ARG A 568 -1.70 -24.31 9.85
CA ARG A 568 -2.26 -22.99 9.55
C ARG A 568 -1.86 -22.58 8.14
N ALA A 569 -2.64 -21.70 7.52
CA ALA A 569 -2.32 -21.17 6.19
C ALA A 569 -0.92 -20.52 6.14
N VAL A 570 -0.48 -19.90 7.23
CA VAL A 570 0.86 -19.29 7.35
C VAL A 570 2.00 -20.32 7.33
N ASP A 571 1.73 -21.60 7.62
CA ASP A 571 2.73 -22.68 7.66
C ASP A 571 3.08 -23.20 6.24
N VAL A 572 2.34 -22.79 5.20
CA VAL A 572 2.56 -23.23 3.81
C VAL A 572 3.87 -22.70 3.22
N ALA A 573 4.08 -21.39 3.22
CA ALA A 573 5.31 -20.78 2.71
C ALA A 573 6.60 -21.34 3.36
N PRO A 574 6.73 -21.43 4.70
CA PRO A 574 7.94 -22.00 5.31
C PRO A 574 8.14 -23.48 4.95
N THR A 575 7.06 -24.25 4.75
CA THR A 575 7.15 -25.65 4.30
C THR A 575 7.70 -25.76 2.88
N ILE A 576 7.24 -24.91 1.95
CA ILE A 576 7.73 -24.85 0.57
C ILE A 576 9.21 -24.43 0.54
N LEU A 577 9.58 -23.40 1.32
CA LEU A 577 10.96 -22.92 1.39
C LEU A 577 11.89 -24.00 1.97
N HIS A 578 11.44 -24.71 3.00
CA HIS A 578 12.18 -25.82 3.58
C HIS A 578 12.48 -26.92 2.57
N VAL A 579 11.48 -27.39 1.81
CA VAL A 579 11.68 -28.49 0.84
C VAL A 579 12.53 -28.06 -0.35
N LEU A 580 12.61 -26.77 -0.66
CA LEU A 580 13.56 -26.21 -1.63
C LEU A 580 15.01 -26.17 -1.09
N GLY A 581 15.21 -26.44 0.21
CA GLY A 581 16.52 -26.36 0.84
C GLY A 581 16.88 -24.95 1.31
N LEU A 582 15.89 -24.07 1.47
CA LEU A 582 16.08 -22.70 1.98
C LEU A 582 15.89 -22.65 3.51
N PRO A 583 16.65 -21.80 4.22
CA PRO A 583 16.39 -21.55 5.63
C PRO A 583 15.08 -20.78 5.81
N VAL A 584 14.38 -21.03 6.91
CA VAL A 584 13.12 -20.41 7.30
C VAL A 584 13.40 -19.15 8.13
N SER A 585 12.84 -18.00 7.74
CA SER A 585 12.99 -16.76 8.49
C SER A 585 12.29 -16.83 9.84
N ARG A 586 12.98 -16.37 10.90
CA ARG A 586 12.42 -16.24 12.26
C ARG A 586 11.33 -15.18 12.37
N GLU A 587 11.18 -14.31 11.38
CA GLU A 587 10.10 -13.32 11.31
C GLU A 587 8.77 -13.91 10.82
N LEU A 588 8.77 -15.10 10.22
CA LEU A 588 7.55 -15.73 9.73
C LEU A 588 6.60 -16.08 10.88
N SER A 589 5.31 -15.83 10.67
CA SER A 589 4.27 -16.23 11.60
C SER A 589 4.05 -17.76 11.61
N GLY A 590 4.37 -18.40 10.48
CA GLY A 590 4.26 -19.84 10.26
C GLY A 590 5.54 -20.62 10.54
N ASN A 591 5.40 -21.93 10.74
CA ASN A 591 6.50 -22.88 10.87
C ASN A 591 6.43 -23.94 9.75
N ALA A 592 7.57 -24.52 9.37
CA ALA A 592 7.58 -25.60 8.40
C ALA A 592 6.91 -26.86 8.97
N ILE A 593 6.03 -27.49 8.19
CA ILE A 593 5.29 -28.69 8.60
C ILE A 593 6.16 -29.93 8.32
N THR A 594 7.02 -30.28 9.26
CA THR A 594 8.02 -31.35 9.10
C THR A 594 7.42 -32.75 9.00
N GLY A 595 6.25 -32.98 9.59
CA GLY A 595 5.56 -34.28 9.59
C GLY A 595 5.08 -34.76 8.21
N LEU A 596 5.19 -33.93 7.17
CA LEU A 596 4.81 -34.26 5.80
C LEU A 596 5.92 -34.96 5.01
N PHE A 597 7.12 -35.05 5.57
CA PHE A 597 8.31 -35.58 4.89
C PHE A 597 8.85 -36.84 5.56
N LEU A 598 9.53 -37.68 4.77
CA LEU A 598 10.14 -38.91 5.28
C LEU A 598 11.19 -38.60 6.38
N PRO A 599 11.27 -39.41 7.45
CA PRO A 599 12.28 -39.21 8.50
C PRO A 599 13.72 -39.17 7.97
N SER A 600 14.04 -39.96 6.94
CA SER A 600 15.34 -39.97 6.27
C SER A 600 15.66 -38.65 5.56
N PHE A 601 14.64 -38.01 4.96
CA PHE A 601 14.78 -36.68 4.37
C PHE A 601 15.05 -35.65 5.47
N MET A 602 14.24 -35.66 6.53
CA MET A 602 14.38 -34.71 7.65
C MET A 602 15.71 -34.84 8.40
N ALA A 603 16.27 -36.06 8.50
CA ALA A 603 17.58 -36.28 9.10
C ALA A 603 18.72 -35.67 8.27
N ARG A 604 18.61 -35.71 6.93
CA ARG A 604 19.62 -35.17 6.02
C ARG A 604 19.45 -33.67 5.78
N PHE A 605 18.21 -33.19 5.76
CA PHE A 605 17.84 -31.80 5.53
C PHE A 605 16.98 -31.31 6.69
N PRO A 606 17.56 -31.02 7.87
CA PRO A 606 16.82 -30.43 8.98
C PRO A 606 16.34 -29.02 8.63
N VAL A 607 15.29 -28.55 9.31
CA VAL A 607 14.86 -27.14 9.21
C VAL A 607 16.00 -26.27 9.71
N ARG A 608 16.40 -25.30 8.88
CA ARG A 608 17.40 -24.29 9.22
C ARG A 608 16.72 -22.95 9.29
N ASP A 609 17.26 -22.03 10.08
CA ASP A 609 16.67 -20.73 10.28
C ASP A 609 17.63 -19.58 9.91
N VAL A 610 17.04 -18.46 9.53
CA VAL A 610 17.72 -17.20 9.21
C VAL A 610 17.02 -16.05 9.95
N PRO A 611 17.71 -14.96 10.35
CA PRO A 611 17.05 -13.88 11.08
C PRO A 611 15.91 -13.20 10.31
N THR A 612 16.11 -12.94 9.02
CA THR A 612 15.14 -12.25 8.14
C THR A 612 15.38 -12.65 6.68
N TYR A 613 14.39 -12.46 5.80
CA TYR A 613 14.59 -12.48 4.35
C TYR A 613 14.92 -11.09 3.77
N GLY A 614 14.99 -10.07 4.62
CA GLY A 614 15.13 -8.68 4.23
C GLY A 614 13.82 -8.08 3.71
N ALA A 615 13.83 -6.75 3.53
CA ALA A 615 12.67 -6.02 3.03
C ALA A 615 12.33 -6.41 1.60
N ARG A 616 11.03 -6.48 1.28
CA ARG A 616 10.57 -6.57 -0.10
C ARG A 616 10.79 -5.20 -0.78
N PRO A 617 11.45 -5.14 -1.95
CA PRO A 617 11.58 -3.89 -2.69
C PRO A 617 10.21 -3.29 -3.01
N ALA A 618 10.04 -1.99 -2.80
CA ALA A 618 8.83 -1.31 -3.24
C ALA A 618 8.75 -1.37 -4.78
N GLY A 619 7.72 -2.04 -5.30
CA GLY A 619 7.48 -2.09 -6.75
C GLY A 619 7.14 -0.69 -7.26
N LEU A 620 8.07 -0.07 -8.00
CA LEU A 620 7.79 1.16 -8.74
C LEU A 620 6.86 0.82 -9.91
N SER A 621 5.56 1.12 -9.80
CA SER A 621 4.66 1.12 -10.95
C SER A 621 4.98 2.35 -11.81
N THR A 622 5.59 2.16 -12.98
CA THR A 622 5.98 3.25 -13.88
C THR A 622 4.89 3.64 -14.90
N GLY A 623 3.75 2.95 -14.93
CA GLY A 623 2.74 3.11 -15.98
C GLY A 623 1.38 3.65 -15.56
N ARG A 624 0.62 4.14 -16.56
CA ARG A 624 -0.75 4.67 -16.45
C ARG A 624 -1.78 3.52 -16.32
N GLY A 625 -1.60 2.65 -15.33
CA GLY A 625 -2.39 1.41 -15.13
C GLY A 625 -3.92 1.58 -15.04
N ASP A 626 -4.43 2.82 -14.93
CA ASP A 626 -5.85 3.16 -14.79
C ASP A 626 -6.80 2.42 -15.76
N ALA A 627 -6.44 2.29 -17.05
CA ALA A 627 -7.32 1.65 -18.05
C ALA A 627 -7.38 0.12 -17.90
N LEU A 628 -6.30 -0.50 -17.43
CA LEU A 628 -6.25 -1.94 -17.16
C LEU A 628 -6.73 -2.28 -15.76
N ASP A 629 -6.56 -1.41 -14.79
CA ASP A 629 -7.17 -1.52 -13.48
C ASP A 629 -8.70 -1.52 -13.61
N ALA A 630 -9.26 -0.62 -14.42
CA ALA A 630 -10.69 -0.61 -14.72
C ALA A 630 -11.15 -1.93 -15.39
N ALA A 631 -10.36 -2.45 -16.34
CA ALA A 631 -10.62 -3.71 -17.01
C ALA A 631 -10.51 -4.93 -16.09
N ALA A 632 -9.52 -4.94 -15.21
CA ALA A 632 -9.32 -5.98 -14.22
C ALA A 632 -10.49 -6.00 -13.24
N LEU A 633 -10.91 -4.83 -12.78
CA LEU A 633 -12.05 -4.69 -11.90
C LEU A 633 -13.36 -5.10 -12.58
N GLU A 634 -13.55 -4.76 -13.86
CA GLU A 634 -14.68 -5.25 -14.67
C GLU A 634 -14.66 -6.77 -14.85
N ARG A 635 -13.48 -7.37 -15.12
CA ARG A 635 -13.32 -8.82 -15.20
C ARG A 635 -13.67 -9.47 -13.87
N LEU A 636 -13.17 -8.94 -12.75
CA LEU A 636 -13.49 -9.44 -11.41
C LEU A 636 -14.98 -9.33 -11.11
N ARG A 637 -15.64 -8.22 -11.48
CA ARG A 637 -17.11 -8.10 -11.40
C ARG A 637 -17.81 -9.18 -12.22
N SER A 638 -17.36 -9.43 -13.46
CA SER A 638 -17.93 -10.46 -14.33
C SER A 638 -17.76 -11.90 -13.80
N LEU A 639 -16.80 -12.10 -12.88
CA LEU A 639 -16.53 -13.36 -12.19
C LEU A 639 -17.14 -13.39 -10.76
N GLY A 640 -17.89 -12.34 -10.40
CA GLY A 640 -18.55 -12.20 -9.11
C GLY A 640 -17.63 -11.91 -7.92
N TYR A 641 -16.38 -11.50 -8.13
CA TYR A 641 -15.43 -11.17 -7.04
C TYR A 641 -15.68 -9.79 -6.43
N VAL A 642 -16.31 -8.88 -7.19
CA VAL A 642 -16.54 -7.48 -6.83
C VAL A 642 -18.01 -7.17 -7.15
N ARG A 643 -18.71 -6.42 -6.29
CA ARG A 643 -20.11 -6.02 -6.51
C ARG A 643 -20.25 -4.66 -7.17
#